data_AF-A0A2Z5JFI5-F1
#
_entry.id   AF-A0A2Z5JFI5-F1
#
_cell.length_a   1.000
_cell.length_b   1.000
_cell.length_c   1.000
_cell.angle_alpha   90.00
_cell.angle_beta   90.00
_cell.angle_gamma   90.00
#
_symmetry.space_group_name_H-M   'P 1'
#
loop_
_entity.id
_entity.type
_entity.pdbx_description
1 polymer ?
#
loop_
_entity_poly.entity_id
_entity_poly.type
_entity_poly.pdbx_seq_one_letter_code
_entity_poly.pdbx_strand_id
1 'polypeptide(L)'
;MATTTPTGVRGGHAKHGGSSDASSGAPMTHRQIMEALAGLMLGMFVAILSSTVVSNALPEIISDLGGGQSAYTWVVTASLLAMTATTPLWGKLSDLFSKKLLVQIALVIYVAGSVVAGMSTSSGMLIACRVVQGIGVGGLSALAQIVMAAMIAPRERGRYSGYLGAVFAVATVGGPLLGGVITDTSWMGWRWCFYVGVPFAIVALVVLQKTLKLPVVKREVKVDWWGALFISAAVSLLLVWVTFAGDKYDWLSWQTGVMLAGSLILTLLFVFIESRASEPIIPLRLFRNRTITLTSLASLFVGIAMFAGTVFFSQYFQLARGKSPTMSGVMTIPMIAGLFVSSTVSGQIITRTGRWKAWLVSGGFLVTAGLGLLGTIRYDTEYWHIAVFMAVMGLGIGMMMQNLVLAAQNQVAPADLGSASSVVTFFRSLGGAIGVSALGAVMANRVTHYVKDGLAELGPKGAAMGHGGTGGGGIPDLDKLPAPFRTVVESAYGHGVGDVFLYAAPAALIAFLITIFIKEVALKSNAANDAPATATAEVPVAETVEVPATAAAPVSRATAQAAPVSSVDTLEAPVATLQGTSVHGVVRGAEGAPVARAAVTLISLAGRQLGRSVSQADGSYGLDAPGSGSYVLIASADGFQPQASTVVVGDEPLPYDILLSGTSGLAGIVRTAETALAVEGAMVIVTDVRGDVLATGKSGETGEFTFGELVPGSVTVAVNAAGFRPLALPVEIGGQGVTRIEAALQSGALVQGVVRAGSGRRPLPDARVTLVDAAGNVVATSTTGDDGAYAFADLDAGEYSVIATGYPPVAGALTVAGRGVDGHDIELAHPGE
;
A
#
# COMPACT_ATOMS: atom_id res chain seq x y z
N MET A 1 60.53 9.03 -61.58
CA MET A 1 59.93 10.16 -62.31
C MET A 1 58.48 9.81 -62.60
N ALA A 2 57.57 10.72 -62.24
CA ALA A 2 56.20 10.92 -62.76
C ALA A 2 55.28 9.71 -63.09
N THR A 3 54.21 9.60 -62.28
CA THR A 3 52.77 9.39 -62.62
C THR A 3 52.34 8.47 -63.77
N THR A 4 51.37 7.58 -63.50
CA THR A 4 49.97 7.65 -64.02
C THR A 4 49.10 6.43 -63.60
N THR A 5 47.98 6.72 -62.88
CA THR A 5 46.59 6.17 -62.98
C THR A 5 46.27 4.65 -62.85
N PRO A 6 44.99 4.24 -62.67
CA PRO A 6 43.96 4.69 -61.72
C PRO A 6 43.17 3.51 -61.07
N THR A 7 42.16 3.88 -60.28
CA THR A 7 41.27 3.10 -59.40
C THR A 7 40.26 2.15 -60.05
N GLY A 8 39.91 1.07 -59.33
CA GLY A 8 38.68 0.30 -59.51
C GLY A 8 38.38 -0.76 -58.43
N VAL A 9 37.34 -0.50 -57.60
CA VAL A 9 36.24 -1.41 -57.16
C VAL A 9 36.63 -2.63 -56.28
N ARG A 10 36.10 -2.99 -55.10
CA ARG A 10 34.76 -3.05 -54.43
C ARG A 10 35.09 -3.33 -52.94
N GLY A 11 34.48 -2.79 -51.88
CA GLY A 11 33.06 -2.68 -51.56
C GLY A 11 32.97 -2.45 -50.04
N GLY A 12 32.47 -1.29 -49.62
CA GLY A 12 32.27 -0.94 -48.22
C GLY A 12 30.81 -0.55 -47.99
N HIS A 13 30.11 -1.30 -47.17
CA HIS A 13 28.74 -1.00 -46.75
C HIS A 13 28.70 0.33 -45.99
N ALA A 14 27.99 1.30 -46.57
CA ALA A 14 27.69 2.57 -45.93
C ALA A 14 26.65 2.37 -44.80
N LYS A 15 27.02 2.82 -43.60
CA LYS A 15 26.11 3.03 -42.46
C LYS A 15 25.05 4.07 -42.84
N HIS A 16 23.80 3.63 -43.03
CA HIS A 16 22.67 4.50 -42.74
C HIS A 16 22.44 4.52 -41.23
N GLY A 17 22.54 5.70 -40.63
CA GLY A 17 22.21 5.94 -39.24
C GLY A 17 20.73 5.68 -39.01
N GLY A 18 20.43 4.52 -38.45
CA GLY A 18 19.15 4.24 -37.83
C GLY A 18 19.07 5.02 -36.51
N SER A 19 18.05 5.87 -36.43
CA SER A 19 17.48 6.37 -35.18
C SER A 19 17.31 5.22 -34.19
N SER A 20 18.18 5.16 -33.19
CA SER A 20 18.05 4.22 -32.08
C SER A 20 16.93 4.70 -31.17
N ASP A 21 15.85 3.92 -31.14
CA ASP A 21 14.92 3.71 -30.03
C ASP A 21 14.70 4.88 -29.06
N ALA A 22 13.85 5.82 -29.48
CA ALA A 22 13.07 6.67 -28.59
C ALA A 22 11.82 5.93 -28.03
N SER A 23 11.92 4.62 -27.77
CA SER A 23 10.83 3.77 -27.24
C SER A 23 11.00 3.37 -25.77
N SER A 24 12.04 3.85 -25.07
CA SER A 24 12.38 3.38 -23.70
C SER A 24 11.55 3.94 -22.54
N GLY A 25 10.39 4.54 -22.81
CA GLY A 25 9.53 5.15 -21.79
C GLY A 25 8.08 4.66 -21.74
N ALA A 26 7.69 3.68 -22.57
CA ALA A 26 6.30 3.22 -22.56
C ALA A 26 5.97 2.53 -21.21
N PRO A 27 4.93 2.97 -20.48
CA PRO A 27 4.47 2.25 -19.29
C PRO A 27 4.13 0.81 -19.66
N MET A 28 4.56 -0.15 -18.83
CA MET A 28 4.32 -1.58 -19.08
C MET A 28 2.82 -1.82 -19.31
N THR A 29 2.48 -2.56 -20.36
CA THR A 29 1.09 -2.95 -20.62
C THR A 29 0.54 -3.78 -19.46
N HIS A 30 -0.78 -3.78 -19.24
CA HIS A 30 -1.40 -4.56 -18.16
C HIS A 30 -0.99 -6.04 -18.17
N ARG A 31 -0.88 -6.63 -19.36
CA ARG A 31 -0.38 -8.00 -19.55
C ARG A 31 1.06 -8.17 -19.06
N GLN A 32 1.97 -7.25 -19.41
CA GLN A 32 3.35 -7.28 -18.94
C GLN A 32 3.46 -7.07 -17.42
N ILE A 33 2.60 -6.21 -16.84
CA ILE A 33 2.51 -6.01 -15.39
C ILE A 33 2.11 -7.33 -14.71
N MET A 34 1.06 -7.99 -15.20
CA MET A 34 0.60 -9.26 -14.64
C MET A 34 1.64 -10.39 -14.79
N GLU A 35 2.34 -10.46 -15.91
CA GLU A 35 3.42 -11.45 -16.14
C GLU A 35 4.62 -11.24 -15.20
N ALA A 36 5.02 -9.99 -14.96
CA ALA A 36 6.09 -9.65 -14.01
C ALA A 36 5.63 -9.81 -12.54
N LEU A 37 4.37 -9.45 -12.25
CA LEU A 37 3.77 -9.66 -10.93
C LEU A 37 3.67 -11.15 -10.60
N ALA A 38 3.32 -12.02 -11.55
CA ALA A 38 3.29 -13.46 -11.34
C ALA A 38 4.66 -14.01 -10.91
N GLY A 39 5.75 -13.59 -11.58
CA GLY A 39 7.11 -13.96 -11.18
C GLY A 39 7.47 -13.44 -9.78
N LEU A 40 7.06 -12.23 -9.45
CA LEU A 40 7.30 -11.62 -8.13
C LEU A 40 6.51 -12.33 -7.02
N MET A 41 5.25 -12.66 -7.30
CA MET A 41 4.37 -13.40 -6.42
C MET A 41 4.90 -14.81 -6.17
N LEU A 42 5.46 -15.45 -7.19
CA LEU A 42 6.09 -16.75 -7.04
C LEU A 42 7.34 -16.69 -6.15
N GLY A 43 8.17 -15.65 -6.31
CA GLY A 43 9.30 -15.40 -5.42
C GLY A 43 8.88 -15.17 -3.96
N MET A 44 7.82 -14.38 -3.74
CA MET A 44 7.24 -14.15 -2.42
C MET A 44 6.61 -15.42 -1.82
N PHE A 45 5.90 -16.20 -2.62
CA PHE A 45 5.36 -17.50 -2.21
C PHE A 45 6.47 -18.39 -1.64
N VAL A 46 7.60 -18.50 -2.35
CA VAL A 46 8.74 -19.29 -1.91
C VAL A 46 9.34 -18.77 -0.61
N ALA A 47 9.48 -17.45 -0.47
CA ALA A 47 10.03 -16.83 0.74
C ALA A 47 9.18 -17.15 2.00
N ILE A 48 7.85 -17.07 1.86
CA ILE A 48 6.90 -17.33 2.95
C ILE A 48 6.79 -18.83 3.23
N LEU A 49 6.73 -19.65 2.17
CA LEU A 49 6.72 -21.11 2.28
C LEU A 49 7.96 -21.60 3.02
N SER A 50 9.16 -21.10 2.69
CA SER A 50 10.40 -21.48 3.36
C SER A 50 10.41 -21.22 4.87
N SER A 51 9.76 -20.15 5.29
CA SER A 51 9.72 -19.76 6.71
C SER A 51 8.76 -20.65 7.52
N THR A 52 7.83 -21.33 6.86
CA THR A 52 6.73 -22.06 7.50
C THR A 52 6.81 -23.57 7.28
N VAL A 53 7.33 -24.04 6.15
CA VAL A 53 7.47 -25.47 5.79
C VAL A 53 8.36 -26.23 6.75
N VAL A 54 9.40 -25.58 7.28
CA VAL A 54 10.35 -26.20 8.20
C VAL A 54 9.75 -26.41 9.59
N SER A 55 8.70 -25.67 9.98
CA SER A 55 8.21 -25.68 11.38
C SER A 55 7.73 -27.07 11.84
N ASN A 56 6.98 -27.79 11.00
CA ASN A 56 6.51 -29.14 11.33
C ASN A 56 7.58 -30.21 11.13
N ALA A 57 8.56 -29.97 10.27
CA ALA A 57 9.70 -30.88 10.10
C ALA A 57 10.73 -30.73 11.24
N LEU A 58 10.70 -29.62 11.97
CA LEU A 58 11.77 -29.21 12.87
C LEU A 58 12.08 -30.20 14.01
N PRO A 59 11.09 -30.83 14.68
CA PRO A 59 11.39 -31.84 15.69
C PRO A 59 12.22 -33.01 15.14
N GLU A 60 11.87 -33.49 13.95
CA GLU A 60 12.57 -34.59 13.27
C GLU A 60 13.95 -34.16 12.74
N ILE A 61 14.05 -32.97 12.15
CA ILE A 61 15.33 -32.39 11.69
C ILE A 61 16.35 -32.35 12.83
N ILE A 62 15.92 -31.86 14.00
CA ILE A 62 16.82 -31.68 15.14
C ILE A 62 17.18 -33.02 15.76
N SER A 63 16.25 -33.99 15.80
CA SER A 63 16.53 -35.36 16.22
C SER A 63 17.54 -36.06 15.30
N ASP A 64 17.34 -36.01 13.97
CA ASP A 64 18.23 -36.63 12.96
C ASP A 64 19.64 -36.01 12.96
N LEU A 65 19.73 -34.70 13.18
CA LEU A 65 21.01 -33.97 13.23
C LEU A 65 21.67 -33.99 14.63
N GLY A 66 21.09 -34.68 15.61
CA GLY A 66 21.60 -34.76 16.98
C GLY A 66 21.63 -33.42 17.72
N GLY A 67 20.76 -32.48 17.37
CA GLY A 67 20.64 -31.17 18.02
C GLY A 67 19.74 -31.18 19.26
N GLY A 68 19.95 -30.20 20.14
CA GLY A 68 19.10 -29.95 21.31
C GLY A 68 18.06 -28.85 21.11
N GLN A 69 17.36 -28.49 22.18
CA GLN A 69 16.36 -27.40 22.19
C GLN A 69 16.93 -26.04 21.75
N SER A 70 18.21 -25.79 22.06
CA SER A 70 18.93 -24.61 21.56
C SER A 70 18.99 -24.61 20.03
N ALA A 71 19.41 -25.72 19.41
CA ALA A 71 19.47 -25.85 17.95
C ALA A 71 18.09 -25.70 17.29
N TYR A 72 17.03 -26.26 17.89
CA TYR A 72 15.65 -26.09 17.42
C TYR A 72 15.28 -24.61 17.30
N THR A 73 15.52 -23.86 18.36
CA THR A 73 15.24 -22.43 18.42
C THR A 73 16.11 -21.66 17.41
N TRP A 74 17.40 -22.00 17.33
CA TRP A 74 18.35 -21.36 16.41
C TRP A 74 18.01 -21.54 14.93
N VAL A 75 17.45 -22.68 14.50
CA VAL A 75 17.06 -22.88 13.09
C VAL A 75 15.99 -21.87 12.65
N VAL A 76 15.08 -21.50 13.56
CA VAL A 76 14.06 -20.46 13.28
C VAL A 76 14.67 -19.07 13.47
N THR A 77 15.26 -18.80 14.65
CA THR A 77 15.80 -17.48 15.00
C THR A 77 16.87 -17.02 14.01
N ALA A 78 17.79 -17.87 13.56
CA ALA A 78 18.89 -17.46 12.67
C ALA A 78 18.37 -16.89 11.34
N SER A 79 17.34 -17.51 10.75
CA SER A 79 16.70 -16.99 9.54
C SER A 79 15.96 -15.68 9.78
N LEU A 80 15.26 -15.56 10.92
CA LEU A 80 14.51 -14.37 11.29
C LEU A 80 15.43 -13.19 11.63
N LEU A 81 16.55 -13.45 12.30
CA LEU A 81 17.63 -12.51 12.62
C LEU A 81 18.27 -12.00 11.33
N ALA A 82 18.70 -12.90 10.44
CA ALA A 82 19.31 -12.54 9.17
C ALA A 82 18.36 -11.75 8.26
N MET A 83 17.09 -12.16 8.19
CA MET A 83 16.04 -11.42 7.48
C MET A 83 15.87 -10.01 8.08
N THR A 84 15.72 -9.89 9.40
CA THR A 84 15.48 -8.61 10.08
C THR A 84 16.65 -7.64 9.90
N ALA A 85 17.88 -8.14 10.04
CA ALA A 85 19.09 -7.33 9.89
C ALA A 85 19.31 -6.87 8.43
N THR A 86 18.98 -7.71 7.44
CA THR A 86 19.27 -7.38 6.03
C THR A 86 18.14 -6.65 5.29
N THR A 87 16.90 -6.70 5.79
CA THR A 87 15.74 -6.06 5.14
C THR A 87 15.98 -4.57 4.83
N PRO A 88 16.50 -3.72 5.75
CA PRO A 88 16.77 -2.31 5.43
C PRO A 88 17.88 -2.12 4.39
N LEU A 89 18.91 -2.99 4.41
CA LEU A 89 20.03 -2.95 3.46
C LEU A 89 19.53 -3.16 2.02
N TRP A 90 18.64 -4.13 1.81
CA TRP A 90 18.02 -4.39 0.51
C TRP A 90 17.21 -3.21 -0.02
N GLY A 91 16.50 -2.51 0.88
CA GLY A 91 15.77 -1.29 0.54
C GLY A 91 16.70 -0.22 -0.06
N LYS A 92 17.82 0.08 0.61
CA LYS A 92 18.78 1.07 0.11
C LYS A 92 19.56 0.63 -1.13
N LEU A 93 19.91 -0.65 -1.22
CA LEU A 93 20.50 -1.21 -2.44
C LEU A 93 19.57 -0.97 -3.65
N SER A 94 18.25 -0.98 -3.45
CA SER A 94 17.25 -0.77 -4.51
C SER A 94 17.14 0.65 -5.06
N ASP A 95 17.73 1.61 -4.35
CA ASP A 95 17.85 3.00 -4.80
C ASP A 95 19.05 3.17 -5.77
N LEU A 96 20.08 2.34 -5.61
CA LEU A 96 21.33 2.41 -6.39
C LEU A 96 21.36 1.44 -7.58
N PHE A 97 20.86 0.23 -7.35
CA PHE A 97 20.94 -0.87 -8.31
C PHE A 97 19.58 -1.14 -8.97
N SER A 98 19.62 -1.84 -10.09
CA SER A 98 18.41 -2.31 -10.74
C SER A 98 17.62 -3.21 -9.79
N LYS A 99 16.35 -2.85 -9.53
CA LYS A 99 15.43 -3.63 -8.69
C LYS A 99 15.29 -5.07 -9.20
N LYS A 100 15.34 -5.27 -10.52
CA LYS A 100 15.37 -6.59 -11.15
C LYS A 100 16.56 -7.42 -10.69
N LEU A 101 17.77 -6.85 -10.80
CA LEU A 101 19.01 -7.53 -10.42
C LEU A 101 18.98 -7.93 -8.95
N LEU A 102 18.53 -7.03 -8.07
CA LEU A 102 18.47 -7.30 -6.64
C LEU A 102 17.48 -8.43 -6.29
N VAL A 103 16.31 -8.47 -6.92
CA VAL A 103 15.34 -9.57 -6.70
C VAL A 103 15.95 -10.90 -7.15
N GLN A 104 16.68 -10.91 -8.27
CA GLN A 104 17.36 -12.10 -8.76
C GLN A 104 18.49 -12.55 -7.84
N ILE A 105 19.31 -11.63 -7.33
CA ILE A 105 20.35 -11.95 -6.35
C ILE A 105 19.72 -12.54 -5.08
N ALA A 106 18.64 -11.93 -4.57
CA ALA A 106 17.93 -12.43 -3.39
C ALA A 106 17.39 -13.86 -3.61
N LEU A 107 16.80 -14.14 -4.78
CA LEU A 107 16.37 -15.49 -5.17
C LEU A 107 17.53 -16.48 -5.27
N VAL A 108 18.66 -16.08 -5.86
CA VAL A 108 19.86 -16.94 -5.99
C VAL A 108 20.45 -17.27 -4.62
N ILE A 109 20.57 -16.28 -3.73
CA ILE A 109 21.02 -16.48 -2.33
C ILE A 109 20.09 -17.47 -1.63
N TYR A 110 18.78 -17.28 -1.78
CA TYR A 110 17.78 -18.19 -1.22
C TYR A 110 17.93 -19.62 -1.76
N VAL A 111 18.03 -19.79 -3.09
CA VAL A 111 18.17 -21.12 -3.72
C VAL A 111 19.44 -21.81 -3.26
N ALA A 112 20.58 -21.10 -3.27
CA ALA A 112 21.86 -21.64 -2.81
C ALA A 112 21.78 -22.08 -1.34
N GLY A 113 21.25 -21.24 -0.46
CA GLY A 113 21.05 -21.59 0.95
C GLY A 113 20.12 -22.78 1.14
N SER A 114 19.07 -22.90 0.33
CA SER A 114 18.11 -24.01 0.38
C SER A 114 18.72 -25.34 -0.09
N VAL A 115 19.50 -25.32 -1.18
CA VAL A 115 20.16 -26.52 -1.70
C VAL A 115 21.15 -27.06 -0.67
N VAL A 116 21.97 -26.19 -0.08
CA VAL A 116 22.96 -26.58 0.93
C VAL A 116 22.29 -26.99 2.25
N ALA A 117 21.16 -26.37 2.63
CA ALA A 117 20.38 -26.77 3.80
C ALA A 117 19.87 -28.22 3.70
N GLY A 118 19.37 -28.64 2.53
CA GLY A 118 18.93 -30.03 2.31
C GLY A 118 20.09 -31.04 2.37
N MET A 119 21.33 -30.59 2.16
CA MET A 119 22.55 -31.39 2.30
C MET A 119 23.16 -31.34 3.71
N SER A 120 22.47 -30.73 4.69
CA SER A 120 23.03 -30.54 6.02
C SER A 120 23.22 -31.87 6.77
N THR A 121 24.39 -31.98 7.41
CA THR A 121 24.82 -33.14 8.22
C THR A 121 24.96 -32.81 9.70
N SER A 122 24.85 -31.54 10.07
CA SER A 122 24.87 -31.07 11.45
C SER A 122 23.93 -29.89 11.64
N SER A 123 23.43 -29.73 12.87
CA SER A 123 22.60 -28.58 13.26
C SER A 123 23.30 -27.24 13.03
N GLY A 124 24.60 -27.14 13.28
CA GLY A 124 25.40 -25.94 13.01
C GLY A 124 25.45 -25.57 11.53
N MET A 125 25.67 -26.56 10.64
CA MET A 125 25.61 -26.33 9.19
C MET A 125 24.22 -25.86 8.75
N LEU A 126 23.16 -26.47 9.29
CA LEU A 126 21.80 -26.06 8.99
C LEU A 126 21.55 -24.61 9.44
N ILE A 127 21.94 -24.24 10.67
CA ILE A 127 21.80 -22.87 11.18
C ILE A 127 22.53 -21.87 10.28
N ALA A 128 23.75 -22.19 9.83
CA ALA A 128 24.47 -21.34 8.88
C ALA A 128 23.72 -21.18 7.55
N CYS A 129 23.14 -22.26 7.02
CA CYS A 129 22.31 -22.19 5.81
C CYS A 129 21.04 -21.35 6.04
N ARG A 130 20.44 -21.40 7.24
CA ARG A 130 19.29 -20.57 7.62
C ARG A 130 19.63 -19.08 7.65
N VAL A 131 20.84 -18.71 8.07
CA VAL A 131 21.34 -17.32 7.94
C VAL A 131 21.36 -16.91 6.47
N VAL A 132 21.97 -17.72 5.60
CA VAL A 132 22.05 -17.44 4.15
C VAL A 132 20.65 -17.31 3.53
N GLN A 133 19.73 -18.23 3.84
CA GLN A 133 18.34 -18.14 3.40
C GLN A 133 17.66 -16.88 3.92
N GLY A 134 17.86 -16.53 5.19
CA GLY A 134 17.28 -15.33 5.81
C GLY A 134 17.70 -14.05 5.10
N ILE A 135 18.96 -13.95 4.64
CA ILE A 135 19.43 -12.82 3.81
C ILE A 135 18.61 -12.71 2.51
N GLY A 136 18.39 -13.83 1.82
CA GLY A 136 17.59 -13.89 0.59
C GLY A 136 16.11 -13.56 0.84
N VAL A 137 15.51 -14.11 1.89
CA VAL A 137 14.11 -13.86 2.29
C VAL A 137 13.90 -12.40 2.69
N GLY A 138 14.86 -11.77 3.38
CA GLY A 138 14.83 -10.33 3.67
C GLY A 138 14.85 -9.46 2.42
N GLY A 139 15.64 -9.86 1.42
CA GLY A 139 15.66 -9.19 0.13
C GLY A 139 14.35 -9.32 -0.63
N LEU A 140 13.81 -10.53 -0.73
CA LEU A 140 12.53 -10.78 -1.38
C LEU A 140 11.39 -9.99 -0.73
N SER A 141 11.34 -9.97 0.60
CA SER A 141 10.31 -9.27 1.37
C SER A 141 10.35 -7.75 1.15
N ALA A 142 11.54 -7.14 1.15
CA ALA A 142 11.70 -5.71 0.90
C ALA A 142 11.44 -5.36 -0.58
N LEU A 143 12.10 -6.09 -1.49
CA LEU A 143 12.12 -5.75 -2.92
C LEU A 143 10.79 -6.02 -3.60
N ALA A 144 9.97 -6.95 -3.11
CA ALA A 144 8.63 -7.18 -3.67
C ALA A 144 7.73 -5.94 -3.54
N GLN A 145 7.73 -5.31 -2.37
CA GLN A 145 6.98 -4.07 -2.14
C GLN A 145 7.53 -2.91 -2.99
N ILE A 146 8.85 -2.83 -3.12
CA ILE A 146 9.53 -1.78 -3.89
C ILE A 146 9.27 -1.92 -5.40
N VAL A 147 9.34 -3.15 -5.93
CA VAL A 147 9.04 -3.45 -7.34
C VAL A 147 7.57 -3.21 -7.64
N MET A 148 6.66 -3.61 -6.75
CA MET A 148 5.22 -3.31 -6.89
C MET A 148 4.99 -1.81 -6.94
N ALA A 149 5.61 -1.04 -6.04
CA ALA A 149 5.49 0.41 -6.04
C ALA A 149 6.05 1.07 -7.32
N ALA A 150 7.10 0.50 -7.91
CA ALA A 150 7.71 1.01 -9.14
C ALA A 150 6.93 0.66 -10.42
N MET A 151 6.18 -0.46 -10.43
CA MET A 151 5.43 -0.91 -11.61
C MET A 151 3.97 -0.44 -11.63
N ILE A 152 3.39 -0.16 -10.46
CA ILE A 152 1.95 -0.01 -10.30
C ILE A 152 1.61 1.38 -9.79
N ALA A 153 0.71 2.06 -10.51
CA ALA A 153 0.19 3.37 -10.15
C ALA A 153 -0.43 3.35 -8.73
N PRO A 154 -0.25 4.38 -7.90
CA PRO A 154 -0.72 4.39 -6.51
C PRO A 154 -2.18 3.99 -6.31
N ARG A 155 -3.06 4.37 -7.26
CA ARG A 155 -4.51 4.08 -7.23
C ARG A 155 -4.81 2.58 -7.39
N GLU A 156 -3.98 1.83 -8.12
CA GLU A 156 -4.23 0.40 -8.34
C GLU A 156 -3.54 -0.49 -7.31
N ARG A 157 -2.57 0.03 -6.54
CA ARG A 157 -1.75 -0.75 -5.59
C ARG A 157 -2.58 -1.53 -4.58
N GLY A 158 -3.76 -1.02 -4.17
CA GLY A 158 -4.67 -1.73 -3.28
C GLY A 158 -5.13 -3.09 -3.85
N ARG A 159 -5.55 -3.13 -5.13
CA ARG A 159 -5.97 -4.35 -5.81
C ARG A 159 -4.83 -5.36 -5.90
N TYR A 160 -3.64 -4.92 -6.29
CA TYR A 160 -2.48 -5.81 -6.43
C TYR A 160 -1.85 -6.24 -5.09
N SER A 161 -1.96 -5.40 -4.06
CA SER A 161 -1.64 -5.79 -2.68
C SER A 161 -2.55 -6.90 -2.19
N GLY A 162 -3.81 -6.95 -2.67
CA GLY A 162 -4.73 -8.07 -2.46
C GLY A 162 -4.16 -9.41 -2.95
N TYR A 163 -3.53 -9.47 -4.13
CA TYR A 163 -2.87 -10.68 -4.61
C TYR A 163 -1.68 -11.08 -3.74
N LEU A 164 -0.88 -10.12 -3.28
CA LEU A 164 0.24 -10.38 -2.36
C LEU A 164 -0.27 -10.94 -1.03
N GLY A 165 -1.36 -10.38 -0.51
CA GLY A 165 -2.07 -10.90 0.67
C GLY A 165 -2.61 -12.32 0.46
N ALA A 166 -3.16 -12.63 -0.72
CA ALA A 166 -3.65 -13.98 -1.05
C ALA A 166 -2.51 -15.00 -1.11
N VAL A 167 -1.40 -14.65 -1.78
CA VAL A 167 -0.19 -15.49 -1.81
C VAL A 167 0.35 -15.72 -0.40
N PHE A 168 0.36 -14.67 0.43
CA PHE A 168 0.77 -14.76 1.82
C PHE A 168 -0.12 -15.73 2.61
N ALA A 169 -1.44 -15.63 2.47
CA ALA A 169 -2.38 -16.54 3.11
C ALA A 169 -2.15 -18.00 2.66
N VAL A 170 -2.11 -18.25 1.35
CA VAL A 170 -1.91 -19.61 0.80
C VAL A 170 -0.57 -20.19 1.24
N ALA A 171 0.52 -19.41 1.20
CA ALA A 171 1.83 -19.88 1.64
C ALA A 171 1.88 -20.16 3.15
N THR A 172 1.23 -19.32 3.96
CA THR A 172 1.17 -19.48 5.42
C THR A 172 0.36 -20.71 5.83
N VAL A 173 -0.75 -20.98 5.14
CA VAL A 173 -1.58 -22.19 5.36
C VAL A 173 -0.87 -23.43 4.83
N GLY A 174 -0.35 -23.33 3.60
CA GLY A 174 0.23 -24.44 2.88
C GLY A 174 1.56 -24.90 3.47
N GLY A 175 2.35 -24.01 4.06
CA GLY A 175 3.67 -24.31 4.61
C GLY A 175 3.66 -25.46 5.63
N PRO A 176 2.97 -25.34 6.77
CA PRO A 176 2.94 -26.40 7.77
C PRO A 176 2.38 -27.73 7.23
N LEU A 177 1.36 -27.68 6.36
CA LEU A 177 0.75 -28.87 5.75
C LEU A 177 1.72 -29.57 4.78
N LEU A 178 2.30 -28.82 3.84
CA LEU A 178 3.30 -29.33 2.89
C LEU A 178 4.52 -29.86 3.63
N GLY A 179 5.01 -29.14 4.64
CA GLY A 179 6.14 -29.55 5.45
C GLY A 179 5.87 -30.88 6.15
N GLY A 180 4.71 -31.02 6.80
CA GLY A 180 4.31 -32.26 7.46
C GLY A 180 4.21 -33.45 6.50
N VAL A 181 3.53 -33.28 5.36
CA VAL A 181 3.40 -34.35 4.35
C VAL A 181 4.77 -34.74 3.77
N ILE A 182 5.63 -33.75 3.50
CA ILE A 182 6.97 -34.01 2.97
C ILE A 182 7.79 -34.84 3.95
N THR A 183 7.75 -34.47 5.23
CA THR A 183 8.46 -35.17 6.30
C THR A 183 7.94 -36.58 6.52
N ASP A 184 6.61 -36.77 6.58
CA ASP A 184 5.99 -38.10 6.78
C ASP A 184 6.17 -39.04 5.57
N THR A 185 6.54 -38.52 4.41
CA THR A 185 6.74 -39.32 3.20
C THR A 185 8.07 -40.05 3.26
N SER A 186 8.04 -41.38 3.41
CA SER A 186 9.19 -42.24 3.66
C SER A 186 10.35 -42.15 2.65
N TRP A 187 10.07 -41.89 1.37
CA TRP A 187 11.11 -41.76 0.34
C TRP A 187 11.67 -40.35 0.20
N MET A 188 11.01 -39.36 0.82
CA MET A 188 11.33 -37.95 0.68
C MET A 188 12.04 -37.46 1.95
N GLY A 189 11.38 -37.55 3.10
CA GLY A 189 11.94 -37.11 4.39
C GLY A 189 12.16 -35.59 4.47
N TRP A 190 12.61 -35.13 5.65
CA TRP A 190 12.68 -33.69 5.98
C TRP A 190 13.58 -32.86 5.06
N ARG A 191 14.59 -33.46 4.40
CA ARG A 191 15.54 -32.74 3.54
C ARG A 191 14.85 -32.05 2.37
N TRP A 192 13.77 -32.63 1.86
CA TRP A 192 12.98 -32.06 0.78
C TRP A 192 12.15 -30.84 1.17
N CYS A 193 11.95 -30.57 2.47
CA CYS A 193 11.38 -29.31 2.93
C CYS A 193 12.23 -28.11 2.48
N PHE A 194 13.54 -28.31 2.25
CA PHE A 194 14.42 -27.29 1.71
C PHE A 194 14.44 -27.29 0.17
N TYR A 195 14.25 -28.42 -0.48
CA TYR A 195 14.22 -28.51 -1.94
C TYR A 195 12.90 -28.07 -2.57
N VAL A 196 11.76 -28.19 -1.87
CA VAL A 196 10.42 -27.92 -2.44
C VAL A 196 10.26 -26.51 -2.98
N GLY A 197 10.90 -25.50 -2.36
CA GLY A 197 10.84 -24.11 -2.83
C GLY A 197 11.75 -23.80 -4.02
N VAL A 198 12.75 -24.65 -4.30
CA VAL A 198 13.78 -24.40 -5.33
C VAL A 198 13.20 -24.37 -6.75
N PRO A 199 12.36 -25.33 -7.19
CA PRO A 199 11.75 -25.27 -8.52
C PRO A 199 10.95 -23.99 -8.74
N PHE A 200 10.14 -23.58 -7.75
CA PHE A 200 9.36 -22.35 -7.84
C PHE A 200 10.25 -21.10 -7.90
N ALA A 201 11.35 -21.07 -7.15
CA ALA A 201 12.32 -19.97 -7.21
C ALA A 201 13.03 -19.89 -8.57
N ILE A 202 13.37 -21.03 -9.17
CA ILE A 202 13.97 -21.08 -10.52
C ILE A 202 12.96 -20.59 -11.56
N VAL A 203 11.71 -21.02 -11.47
CA VAL A 203 10.64 -20.51 -12.35
C VAL A 203 10.46 -19.00 -12.15
N ALA A 204 10.47 -18.52 -10.91
CA ALA A 204 10.39 -17.08 -10.61
C ALA A 204 11.58 -16.32 -11.24
N LEU A 205 12.81 -16.85 -11.12
CA LEU A 205 14.00 -16.29 -11.76
C LEU A 205 13.84 -16.19 -13.28
N VAL A 206 13.38 -17.26 -13.93
CA VAL A 206 13.18 -17.29 -15.39
C VAL A 206 12.09 -16.32 -15.83
N VAL A 207 10.95 -16.30 -15.13
CA VAL A 207 9.84 -15.39 -15.42
C VAL A 207 10.31 -13.95 -15.26
N LEU A 208 10.87 -13.58 -14.10
CA LEU A 208 11.35 -12.23 -13.84
C LEU A 208 12.47 -11.82 -14.80
N GLN A 209 13.34 -12.74 -15.23
CA GLN A 209 14.36 -12.44 -16.23
C GLN A 209 13.74 -12.01 -17.56
N LYS A 210 12.65 -12.64 -17.97
CA LYS A 210 11.97 -12.35 -19.25
C LYS A 210 11.02 -11.15 -19.17
N THR A 211 10.26 -11.03 -18.07
CA THR A 211 9.09 -10.15 -17.99
C THR A 211 9.36 -8.85 -17.24
N LEU A 212 10.25 -8.87 -16.24
CA LEU A 212 10.57 -7.67 -15.46
C LEU A 212 11.51 -6.77 -16.25
N LYS A 213 10.93 -5.79 -16.95
CA LYS A 213 11.63 -4.73 -17.67
C LYS A 213 11.30 -3.39 -17.01
N LEU A 214 12.12 -3.01 -16.04
CA LEU A 214 11.98 -1.73 -15.36
C LEU A 214 12.92 -0.70 -15.99
N PRO A 215 12.44 0.50 -16.36
CA PRO A 215 13.32 1.59 -16.75
C PRO A 215 14.23 1.93 -15.57
N VAL A 216 15.55 1.89 -15.79
CA VAL A 216 16.54 2.20 -14.76
C VAL A 216 16.67 3.71 -14.66
N VAL A 217 15.75 4.34 -13.92
CA VAL A 217 15.86 5.76 -13.58
C VAL A 217 16.90 5.89 -12.47
N LYS A 218 18.15 6.19 -12.86
CA LYS A 218 19.21 6.52 -11.90
C LYS A 218 18.94 7.92 -11.36
N ARG A 219 18.29 8.02 -10.20
CA ARG A 219 18.25 9.26 -9.43
C ARG A 219 19.57 9.37 -8.67
N GLU A 220 20.19 10.56 -8.64
CA GLU A 220 21.30 10.84 -7.74
C GLU A 220 20.79 10.87 -6.30
N VAL A 221 20.84 9.72 -5.63
CA VAL A 221 20.44 9.53 -4.24
C VAL A 221 21.70 9.35 -3.38
N LYS A 222 21.84 10.16 -2.33
CA LYS A 222 22.91 9.99 -1.33
C LYS A 222 22.50 8.91 -0.33
N VAL A 223 23.05 7.71 -0.48
CA VAL A 223 22.73 6.58 0.40
C VAL A 223 23.43 6.71 1.74
N ASP A 224 22.66 6.58 2.82
CA ASP A 224 23.18 6.49 4.19
C ASP A 224 23.68 5.08 4.51
N TRP A 225 24.88 4.76 4.02
CA TRP A 225 25.54 3.48 4.31
C TRP A 225 25.88 3.31 5.79
N TRP A 226 26.16 4.40 6.48
CA TRP A 226 26.50 4.36 7.89
C TRP A 226 25.28 4.03 8.73
N GLY A 227 24.14 4.69 8.49
CA GLY A 227 22.86 4.34 9.13
C GLY A 227 22.53 2.86 8.94
N ALA A 228 22.70 2.35 7.71
CA ALA A 228 22.44 0.94 7.38
C ALA A 228 23.37 -0.03 8.12
N LEU A 229 24.66 0.31 8.22
CA LEU A 229 25.64 -0.48 8.94
C LEU A 229 25.34 -0.52 10.45
N PHE A 230 25.10 0.63 11.06
CA PHE A 230 24.91 0.74 12.51
C PHE A 230 23.59 0.12 12.98
N ILE A 231 22.49 0.27 12.23
CA ILE A 231 21.24 -0.41 12.60
C ILE A 231 21.37 -1.93 12.48
N SER A 232 22.01 -2.42 11.41
CA SER A 232 22.22 -3.86 11.20
C SER A 232 23.12 -4.44 12.29
N ALA A 233 24.19 -3.72 12.65
CA ALA A 233 25.11 -4.12 13.72
C ALA A 233 24.43 -4.08 15.10
N ALA A 234 23.66 -3.03 15.41
CA ALA A 234 22.95 -2.89 16.68
C ALA A 234 21.94 -4.03 16.90
N VAL A 235 21.14 -4.32 15.87
CA VAL A 235 20.14 -5.40 15.89
C VAL A 235 20.83 -6.76 15.95
N SER A 236 21.87 -6.98 15.16
CA SER A 236 22.60 -8.24 15.17
C SER A 236 23.22 -8.50 16.55
N LEU A 237 23.86 -7.50 17.16
CA LEU A 237 24.45 -7.64 18.48
C LEU A 237 23.39 -7.88 19.56
N LEU A 238 22.24 -7.18 19.49
CA LEU A 238 21.11 -7.41 20.40
C LEU A 238 20.56 -8.83 20.27
N LEU A 239 20.39 -9.31 19.04
CA LEU A 239 19.84 -10.64 18.80
C LEU A 239 20.83 -11.75 19.15
N VAL A 240 22.12 -11.57 18.89
CA VAL A 240 23.17 -12.49 19.37
C VAL A 240 23.18 -12.53 20.90
N TRP A 241 22.97 -11.39 21.56
CA TRP A 241 22.85 -11.35 23.02
C TRP A 241 21.70 -12.22 23.53
N VAL A 242 20.46 -11.94 23.09
CA VAL A 242 19.28 -12.70 23.53
C VAL A 242 19.43 -14.20 23.23
N THR A 243 20.09 -14.56 22.13
CA THR A 243 20.14 -15.95 21.70
C THR A 243 21.20 -16.78 22.43
N PHE A 244 22.26 -16.17 22.98
CA PHE A 244 23.24 -16.90 23.79
C PHE A 244 23.03 -16.78 25.31
N ALA A 245 22.23 -15.80 25.74
CA ALA A 245 21.85 -15.64 27.14
C ALA A 245 21.07 -16.86 27.66
N GLY A 246 21.53 -17.45 28.76
CA GLY A 246 20.97 -18.67 29.36
C GLY A 246 21.51 -19.98 28.79
N ASP A 247 22.41 -19.94 27.79
CA ASP A 247 23.08 -21.12 27.21
C ASP A 247 24.61 -20.99 27.36
N LYS A 248 25.22 -20.02 26.65
CA LYS A 248 26.69 -19.80 26.68
C LYS A 248 27.15 -18.94 27.84
N TYR A 249 26.27 -18.12 28.37
CA TYR A 249 26.52 -17.26 29.51
C TYR A 249 25.21 -16.93 30.22
N ASP A 250 25.30 -16.56 31.49
CA ASP A 250 24.12 -16.21 32.29
C ASP A 250 23.48 -14.89 31.84
N TRP A 251 22.18 -14.79 32.10
CA TRP A 251 21.41 -13.57 31.84
C TRP A 251 22.02 -12.35 32.53
N LEU A 252 22.47 -12.47 33.79
CA LEU A 252 23.30 -11.47 34.46
C LEU A 252 24.77 -11.88 34.40
N SER A 253 25.46 -11.41 33.37
CA SER A 253 26.90 -11.65 33.16
C SER A 253 27.58 -10.42 32.56
N TRP A 254 28.91 -10.37 32.63
CA TRP A 254 29.67 -9.28 32.01
C TRP A 254 29.51 -9.28 30.48
N GLN A 255 29.35 -10.46 29.86
CA GLN A 255 29.04 -10.62 28.43
C GLN A 255 27.71 -9.94 28.10
N THR A 256 26.66 -10.20 28.89
CA THR A 256 25.38 -9.48 28.77
C THR A 256 25.59 -7.96 28.86
N GLY A 257 26.36 -7.50 29.86
CA GLY A 257 26.68 -6.09 30.03
C GLY A 257 27.33 -5.48 28.79
N VAL A 258 28.36 -6.13 28.23
CA VAL A 258 29.08 -5.66 27.04
C VAL A 258 28.20 -5.66 25.79
N MET A 259 27.39 -6.69 25.57
CA MET A 259 26.56 -6.77 24.36
C MET A 259 25.36 -5.83 24.42
N LEU A 260 24.73 -5.66 25.59
CA LEU A 260 23.67 -4.67 25.79
C LEU A 260 24.21 -3.24 25.68
N ALA A 261 25.32 -2.94 26.36
CA ALA A 261 25.95 -1.62 26.26
C ALA A 261 26.42 -1.35 24.83
N GLY A 262 27.03 -2.33 24.15
CA GLY A 262 27.43 -2.24 22.76
C GLY A 262 26.25 -2.01 21.82
N SER A 263 25.15 -2.75 21.99
CA SER A 263 23.93 -2.56 21.18
C SER A 263 23.31 -1.18 21.42
N LEU A 264 23.29 -0.70 22.66
CA LEU A 264 22.85 0.64 23.00
C LEU A 264 23.73 1.72 22.36
N ILE A 265 25.06 1.58 22.45
CA ILE A 265 26.01 2.50 21.81
C ILE A 265 25.82 2.53 20.30
N LEU A 266 25.73 1.36 19.65
CA LEU A 266 25.49 1.27 18.20
C LEU A 266 24.15 1.88 17.81
N THR A 267 23.11 1.71 18.63
CA THR A 267 21.80 2.34 18.43
C THR A 267 21.88 3.86 18.58
N LEU A 268 22.61 4.38 19.56
CA LEU A 268 22.82 5.83 19.74
C LEU A 268 23.63 6.42 18.57
N LEU A 269 24.66 5.72 18.10
CA LEU A 269 25.42 6.10 16.90
C LEU A 269 24.53 6.10 15.66
N PHE A 270 23.70 5.07 15.49
CA PHE A 270 22.69 5.03 14.43
C PHE A 270 21.78 6.25 14.50
N VAL A 271 21.15 6.52 15.65
CA VAL A 271 20.25 7.68 15.82
C VAL A 271 20.96 9.00 15.50
N PHE A 272 22.21 9.16 15.93
CA PHE A 272 23.00 10.36 15.66
C PHE A 272 23.29 10.53 14.16
N ILE A 273 23.72 9.47 13.47
CA ILE A 273 24.03 9.49 12.03
C ILE A 273 22.75 9.75 11.23
N GLU A 274 21.70 9.01 11.54
CA GLU A 274 20.39 9.09 10.88
C GLU A 274 19.76 10.48 11.05
N SER A 275 19.99 11.15 12.18
CA SER A 275 19.51 12.53 12.42
C SER A 275 20.18 13.57 11.53
N ARG A 276 21.37 13.27 11.00
CA ARG A 276 22.15 14.15 10.11
C ARG A 276 22.12 13.71 8.65
N ALA A 277 21.60 12.52 8.36
CA ALA A 277 21.51 11.98 7.01
C ALA A 277 20.54 12.81 6.17
N SER A 278 20.91 13.05 4.91
CA SER A 278 20.06 13.78 3.95
C SER A 278 18.89 12.92 3.45
N GLU A 279 19.11 11.61 3.30
CA GLU A 279 18.09 10.62 2.93
C GLU A 279 18.10 9.43 3.91
N PRO A 280 17.55 9.61 5.14
CA PRO A 280 17.52 8.57 6.17
C PRO A 280 16.79 7.28 5.70
N ILE A 281 17.21 6.12 6.21
CA ILE A 281 16.52 4.81 6.12
C ILE A 281 15.22 4.84 6.92
N ILE A 282 15.30 5.29 8.18
CA ILE A 282 14.18 5.44 9.10
C ILE A 282 14.12 6.93 9.45
N PRO A 283 13.25 7.71 8.80
CA PRO A 283 13.13 9.13 9.09
C PRO A 283 12.70 9.30 10.55
N LEU A 284 13.62 9.68 11.44
CA LEU A 284 13.39 9.74 12.89
C LEU A 284 12.24 10.70 13.25
N ARG A 285 11.96 11.67 12.38
CA ARG A 285 10.78 12.55 12.45
C ARG A 285 9.45 11.79 12.52
N LEU A 286 9.37 10.56 11.99
CA LEU A 286 8.17 9.73 12.07
C LEU A 286 7.83 9.33 13.51
N PHE A 287 8.83 9.12 14.37
CA PHE A 287 8.60 8.79 15.78
C PHE A 287 8.09 9.96 16.62
N ARG A 288 8.10 11.19 16.07
CA ARG A 288 7.40 12.33 16.67
C ARG A 288 5.88 12.14 16.59
N ASN A 289 5.38 11.38 15.62
CA ASN A 289 3.99 10.99 15.57
C ASN A 289 3.74 9.83 16.54
N ARG A 290 3.00 10.13 17.61
CA ARG A 290 2.67 9.17 18.67
C ARG A 290 2.01 7.89 18.13
N THR A 291 1.23 7.96 17.06
CA THR A 291 0.59 6.77 16.46
C THR A 291 1.61 5.85 15.81
N ILE A 292 2.62 6.38 15.11
CA ILE A 292 3.67 5.56 14.48
C ILE A 292 4.51 4.88 15.56
N THR A 293 4.84 5.59 16.64
CA THR A 293 5.58 5.03 17.77
C THR A 293 4.80 3.93 18.48
N LEU A 294 3.51 4.17 18.79
CA LEU A 294 2.66 3.17 19.47
C LEU A 294 2.39 1.95 18.58
N THR A 295 2.12 2.15 17.28
CA THR A 295 1.91 1.03 16.34
C THR A 295 3.18 0.19 16.18
N SER A 296 4.35 0.82 16.09
CA SER A 296 5.64 0.13 16.00
C SER A 296 5.95 -0.65 17.28
N LEU A 297 5.71 -0.05 18.45
CA LEU A 297 5.91 -0.72 19.75
C LEU A 297 4.92 -1.87 19.96
N ALA A 298 3.63 -1.69 19.62
CA ALA A 298 2.66 -2.78 19.66
C ALA A 298 3.06 -3.92 18.72
N SER A 299 3.55 -3.59 17.52
CA SER A 299 4.00 -4.55 16.51
C SER A 299 5.18 -5.42 17.00
N LEU A 300 6.12 -4.84 17.76
CA LEU A 300 7.19 -5.59 18.44
C LEU A 300 6.62 -6.71 19.32
N PHE A 301 5.68 -6.37 20.21
CA PHE A 301 5.08 -7.35 21.12
C PHE A 301 4.17 -8.36 20.43
N VAL A 302 3.43 -7.95 19.38
CA VAL A 302 2.67 -8.87 18.52
C VAL A 302 3.60 -9.86 17.82
N GLY A 303 4.81 -9.44 17.44
CA GLY A 303 5.83 -10.32 16.89
C GLY A 303 6.18 -11.50 17.81
N ILE A 304 6.34 -11.24 19.11
CA ILE A 304 6.61 -12.28 20.13
C ILE A 304 5.46 -13.30 20.16
N ALA A 305 4.22 -12.81 20.24
CA ALA A 305 3.02 -13.65 20.28
C ALA A 305 2.84 -14.49 19.02
N MET A 306 3.03 -13.88 17.85
CA MET A 306 2.84 -14.52 16.55
C MET A 306 3.76 -15.73 16.37
N PHE A 307 5.05 -15.56 16.65
CA PHE A 307 6.01 -16.64 16.45
C PHE A 307 5.91 -17.74 17.52
N ALA A 308 5.47 -17.41 18.73
CA ALA A 308 5.23 -18.41 19.78
C ALA A 308 4.24 -19.49 19.31
N GLY A 309 3.10 -19.09 18.73
CA GLY A 309 2.12 -20.03 18.17
C GLY A 309 2.75 -20.93 17.10
N THR A 310 3.30 -20.32 16.05
CA THR A 310 3.80 -21.08 14.89
C THR A 310 4.95 -22.04 15.19
N VAL A 311 5.81 -21.74 16.17
CA VAL A 311 7.01 -22.54 16.47
C VAL A 311 6.72 -23.64 17.49
N PHE A 312 5.93 -23.34 18.54
CA PHE A 312 5.74 -24.27 19.66
C PHE A 312 4.52 -25.18 19.50
N PHE A 313 3.56 -24.88 18.60
CA PHE A 313 2.49 -25.84 18.29
C PHE A 313 3.01 -27.14 17.70
N SER A 314 4.03 -27.06 16.84
CA SER A 314 4.70 -28.24 16.28
C SER A 314 5.27 -29.14 17.38
N GLN A 315 5.98 -28.55 18.35
CA GLN A 315 6.50 -29.30 19.51
C GLN A 315 5.36 -29.89 20.36
N TYR A 316 4.28 -29.15 20.60
CA TYR A 316 3.16 -29.65 21.38
C TYR A 316 2.49 -30.87 20.73
N PHE A 317 2.09 -30.77 19.46
CA PHE A 317 1.39 -31.87 18.81
C PHE A 317 2.28 -33.10 18.57
N GLN A 318 3.57 -32.90 18.30
CA GLN A 318 4.47 -34.02 18.03
C GLN A 318 5.07 -34.60 19.33
N LEU A 319 5.62 -33.76 20.20
CA LEU A 319 6.37 -34.21 21.39
C LEU A 319 5.49 -34.39 22.63
N ALA A 320 4.36 -33.70 22.75
CA ALA A 320 3.42 -33.89 23.87
C ALA A 320 2.23 -34.80 23.52
N ARG A 321 1.76 -34.78 22.26
CA ARG A 321 0.58 -35.55 21.82
C ARG A 321 0.91 -36.75 20.93
N GLY A 322 2.18 -36.97 20.60
CA GLY A 322 2.63 -38.10 19.78
C GLY A 322 2.00 -38.15 18.39
N LYS A 323 1.68 -36.99 17.79
CA LYS A 323 1.11 -36.91 16.44
C LYS A 323 2.22 -36.80 15.40
N SER A 324 1.95 -37.31 14.20
CA SER A 324 2.89 -37.16 13.09
C SER A 324 3.01 -35.69 12.64
N PRO A 325 4.13 -35.29 12.01
CA PRO A 325 4.28 -34.00 11.34
C PRO A 325 3.09 -33.57 10.48
N THR A 326 2.49 -34.46 9.67
CA THR A 326 1.29 -34.13 8.88
C THR A 326 0.11 -33.78 9.77
N MET A 327 -0.16 -34.60 10.79
CA MET A 327 -1.28 -34.35 11.70
C MET A 327 -1.07 -33.11 12.55
N SER A 328 0.17 -32.78 12.95
CA SER A 328 0.51 -31.51 13.58
C SER A 328 0.09 -30.32 12.69
N GLY A 329 0.43 -30.36 11.39
CA GLY A 329 -0.02 -29.36 10.42
C GLY A 329 -1.53 -29.23 10.33
N VAL A 330 -2.24 -30.36 10.16
CA VAL A 330 -3.71 -30.40 10.09
C VAL A 330 -4.33 -29.83 11.37
N MET A 331 -3.78 -30.17 12.53
CA MET A 331 -4.29 -29.71 13.83
C MET A 331 -4.13 -28.21 14.06
N THR A 332 -3.22 -27.53 13.36
CA THR A 332 -3.03 -26.07 13.46
C THR A 332 -3.95 -25.23 12.57
N ILE A 333 -4.77 -25.87 11.72
CA ILE A 333 -5.73 -25.20 10.82
C ILE A 333 -6.64 -24.18 11.55
N PRO A 334 -7.17 -24.42 12.77
CA PRO A 334 -8.03 -23.46 13.45
C PRO A 334 -7.38 -22.09 13.68
N MET A 335 -6.09 -22.06 14.02
CA MET A 335 -5.34 -20.80 14.18
C MET A 335 -5.25 -20.06 12.85
N ILE A 336 -4.88 -20.78 11.78
CA ILE A 336 -4.68 -20.21 10.45
C ILE A 336 -6.02 -19.73 9.86
N ALA A 337 -7.09 -20.48 10.08
CA ALA A 337 -8.45 -20.10 9.69
C ALA A 337 -8.90 -18.83 10.44
N GLY A 338 -8.68 -18.76 11.75
CA GLY A 338 -8.96 -17.56 12.55
C GLY A 338 -8.21 -16.34 12.02
N LEU A 339 -6.90 -16.49 11.77
CA LEU A 339 -6.03 -15.45 11.19
C LEU A 339 -6.57 -14.95 9.84
N PHE A 340 -6.92 -15.87 8.95
CA PHE A 340 -7.39 -15.55 7.60
C PHE A 340 -8.76 -14.86 7.61
N VAL A 341 -9.71 -15.43 8.35
CA VAL A 341 -11.07 -14.91 8.45
C VAL A 341 -11.06 -13.51 9.04
N SER A 342 -10.37 -13.29 10.16
CA SER A 342 -10.37 -11.97 10.80
C SER A 342 -9.63 -10.92 10.00
N SER A 343 -8.51 -11.26 9.34
CA SER A 343 -7.80 -10.33 8.45
C SER A 343 -8.68 -9.88 7.28
N THR A 344 -9.40 -10.82 6.66
CA THR A 344 -10.28 -10.54 5.51
C THR A 344 -11.51 -9.73 5.93
N VAL A 345 -12.21 -10.17 6.97
CA VAL A 345 -13.45 -9.53 7.46
C VAL A 345 -13.16 -8.15 8.04
N SER A 346 -12.15 -8.03 8.90
CA SER A 346 -11.79 -6.71 9.45
C SER A 346 -11.33 -5.77 8.35
N GLY A 347 -10.52 -6.22 7.39
CA GLY A 347 -10.11 -5.41 6.23
C GLY A 347 -11.31 -4.87 5.45
N GLN A 348 -12.23 -5.75 5.03
CA GLN A 348 -13.43 -5.34 4.27
C GLN A 348 -14.32 -4.35 5.05
N ILE A 349 -14.56 -4.62 6.33
CA ILE A 349 -15.40 -3.75 7.17
C ILE A 349 -14.71 -2.41 7.41
N ILE A 350 -13.40 -2.40 7.66
CA ILE A 350 -12.63 -1.17 7.83
C ILE A 350 -12.66 -0.33 6.55
N THR A 351 -12.51 -0.95 5.38
CA THR A 351 -12.62 -0.25 4.10
C THR A 351 -14.00 0.37 3.91
N ARG A 352 -15.08 -0.31 4.31
CA ARG A 352 -16.46 0.21 4.17
C ARG A 352 -16.83 1.26 5.22
N THR A 353 -16.39 1.09 6.46
CA THR A 353 -16.81 1.92 7.61
C THR A 353 -15.84 3.05 7.93
N GLY A 354 -14.59 2.95 7.47
CA GLY A 354 -13.50 3.86 7.84
C GLY A 354 -13.02 3.71 9.30
N ARG A 355 -13.59 2.76 10.07
CA ARG A 355 -13.33 2.58 11.51
C ARG A 355 -12.45 1.36 11.77
N TRP A 356 -11.20 1.58 12.15
CA TRP A 356 -10.17 0.55 12.35
C TRP A 356 -9.74 0.34 13.81
N LYS A 357 -9.95 1.33 14.69
CA LYS A 357 -9.45 1.22 16.08
C LYS A 357 -10.12 0.09 16.87
N ALA A 358 -11.44 -0.09 16.71
CA ALA A 358 -12.18 -1.13 17.41
C ALA A 358 -11.65 -2.53 17.07
N TRP A 359 -11.36 -2.79 15.79
CA TRP A 359 -10.76 -4.05 15.32
C TRP A 359 -9.36 -4.28 15.89
N LEU A 360 -8.54 -3.22 15.91
CA LEU A 360 -7.19 -3.31 16.45
C LEU A 360 -7.17 -3.61 17.97
N VAL A 361 -8.04 -2.96 18.75
CA VAL A 361 -8.15 -3.17 20.20
C VAL A 361 -8.74 -4.55 20.50
N SER A 362 -9.78 -4.96 19.76
CA SER A 362 -10.36 -6.31 19.88
C SER A 362 -9.34 -7.39 19.54
N GLY A 363 -8.53 -7.16 18.50
CA GLY A 363 -7.42 -8.03 18.13
C GLY A 363 -6.42 -8.21 19.27
N GLY A 364 -5.97 -7.12 19.89
CA GLY A 364 -5.07 -7.17 21.05
C GLY A 364 -5.64 -7.99 22.20
N PHE A 365 -6.91 -7.77 22.55
CA PHE A 365 -7.58 -8.55 23.58
C PHE A 365 -7.64 -10.05 23.23
N LEU A 366 -8.01 -10.39 22.00
CA LEU A 366 -8.09 -11.78 21.54
C LEU A 366 -6.74 -12.49 21.52
N VAL A 367 -5.64 -11.82 21.14
CA VAL A 367 -4.29 -12.42 21.22
C VAL A 367 -3.91 -12.71 22.67
N THR A 368 -4.14 -11.75 23.58
CA THR A 368 -3.86 -11.94 25.01
C THR A 368 -4.70 -13.06 25.61
N ALA A 369 -6.01 -13.08 25.31
CA ALA A 369 -6.92 -14.13 25.76
C ALA A 369 -6.53 -15.50 25.19
N GLY A 370 -6.23 -15.58 23.89
CA GLY A 370 -5.81 -16.80 23.21
C GLY A 370 -4.53 -17.38 23.82
N LEU A 371 -3.50 -16.56 24.04
CA LEU A 371 -2.26 -17.00 24.71
C LEU A 371 -2.48 -17.39 26.17
N GLY A 372 -3.30 -16.64 26.92
CA GLY A 372 -3.65 -16.98 28.30
C GLY A 372 -4.38 -18.31 28.42
N LEU A 373 -5.34 -18.57 27.52
CA LEU A 373 -6.06 -19.84 27.43
C LEU A 373 -5.13 -20.97 27.00
N LEU A 374 -4.28 -20.74 25.99
CA LEU A 374 -3.25 -21.70 25.58
C LEU A 374 -2.24 -21.99 26.69
N GLY A 375 -2.04 -21.09 27.65
CA GLY A 375 -1.23 -21.32 28.84
C GLY A 375 -1.75 -22.44 29.76
N THR A 376 -3.03 -22.79 29.63
CA THR A 376 -3.68 -23.84 30.42
C THR A 376 -3.56 -25.23 29.80
N ILE A 377 -3.05 -25.35 28.56
CA ILE A 377 -2.98 -26.64 27.88
C ILE A 377 -2.02 -27.59 28.61
N ARG A 378 -2.38 -28.87 28.57
CA ARG A 378 -1.61 -30.01 29.06
C ARG A 378 -1.58 -31.07 27.98
N TYR A 379 -0.79 -32.13 28.18
CA TYR A 379 -0.64 -33.18 27.16
C TYR A 379 -1.94 -33.98 26.92
N ASP A 380 -2.86 -33.99 27.88
CA ASP A 380 -4.13 -34.73 27.87
C ASP A 380 -5.34 -33.88 27.44
N THR A 381 -5.18 -32.56 27.32
CA THR A 381 -6.26 -31.63 26.93
C THR A 381 -6.95 -32.06 25.63
N GLU A 382 -8.28 -32.05 25.63
CA GLU A 382 -9.05 -32.40 24.44
C GLU A 382 -8.82 -31.40 23.30
N TYR A 383 -8.71 -31.91 22.08
CA TYR A 383 -8.33 -31.10 20.92
C TYR A 383 -9.27 -29.93 20.65
N TRP A 384 -10.58 -30.08 20.89
CA TRP A 384 -11.54 -29.01 20.59
C TRP A 384 -11.31 -27.76 21.46
N HIS A 385 -10.88 -27.92 22.73
CA HIS A 385 -10.49 -26.79 23.57
C HIS A 385 -9.30 -26.05 22.97
N ILE A 386 -8.28 -26.80 22.56
CA ILE A 386 -7.06 -26.27 21.94
C ILE A 386 -7.40 -25.58 20.62
N ALA A 387 -8.29 -26.17 19.82
CA ALA A 387 -8.77 -25.61 18.55
C ALA A 387 -9.47 -24.26 18.73
N VAL A 388 -10.32 -24.13 19.76
CA VAL A 388 -10.94 -22.85 20.12
C VAL A 388 -9.90 -21.83 20.57
N PHE A 389 -8.96 -22.21 21.43
CA PHE A 389 -7.91 -21.29 21.91
C PHE A 389 -7.00 -20.82 20.76
N MET A 390 -6.65 -21.73 19.85
CA MET A 390 -5.94 -21.45 18.61
C MET A 390 -6.72 -20.49 17.70
N ALA A 391 -8.03 -20.72 17.52
CA ALA A 391 -8.88 -19.86 16.71
C ALA A 391 -8.97 -18.45 17.31
N VAL A 392 -9.12 -18.32 18.63
CA VAL A 392 -9.11 -17.03 19.35
C VAL A 392 -7.79 -16.28 19.14
N MET A 393 -6.66 -16.96 19.30
CA MET A 393 -5.34 -16.38 19.03
C MET A 393 -5.19 -15.95 17.57
N GLY A 394 -5.59 -16.82 16.63
CA GLY A 394 -5.56 -16.55 15.20
C GLY A 394 -6.39 -15.33 14.82
N LEU A 395 -7.64 -15.28 15.27
CA LEU A 395 -8.55 -14.14 15.08
C LEU A 395 -7.88 -12.85 15.57
N GLY A 396 -7.28 -12.87 16.76
CA GLY A 396 -6.56 -11.73 17.31
C GLY A 396 -5.40 -11.25 16.43
N ILE A 397 -4.52 -12.18 16.03
CA ILE A 397 -3.35 -11.84 15.19
C ILE A 397 -3.82 -11.24 13.86
N GLY A 398 -4.87 -11.80 13.24
CA GLY A 398 -5.35 -11.35 11.93
C GLY A 398 -5.95 -9.96 11.96
N MET A 399 -6.63 -9.59 13.07
CA MET A 399 -7.13 -8.23 13.28
C MET A 399 -6.02 -7.22 13.57
N MET A 400 -4.85 -7.63 14.07
CA MET A 400 -3.76 -6.70 14.36
C MET A 400 -2.78 -6.55 13.18
N MET A 401 -2.55 -7.64 12.42
CA MET A 401 -1.44 -7.78 11.47
C MET A 401 -1.38 -6.67 10.42
N GLN A 402 -2.50 -6.38 9.76
CA GLN A 402 -2.58 -5.33 8.74
C GLN A 402 -3.04 -4.00 9.32
N ASN A 403 -3.82 -4.00 10.40
CA ASN A 403 -4.38 -2.77 10.97
C ASN A 403 -3.32 -1.90 11.66
N LEU A 404 -2.27 -2.49 12.25
CA LEU A 404 -1.12 -1.72 12.76
C LEU A 404 -0.36 -1.00 11.65
N VAL A 405 -0.17 -1.68 10.51
CA VAL A 405 0.49 -1.12 9.34
C VAL A 405 -0.37 0.00 8.74
N LEU A 406 -1.66 -0.24 8.56
CA LEU A 406 -2.62 0.74 8.07
C LEU A 406 -2.67 2.00 8.95
N ALA A 407 -2.69 1.82 10.27
CA ALA A 407 -2.67 2.92 11.22
C ALA A 407 -1.41 3.78 11.11
N ALA A 408 -0.25 3.18 10.83
CA ALA A 408 1.00 3.92 10.60
C ALA A 408 1.00 4.63 9.23
N GLN A 409 0.52 3.96 8.18
CA GLN A 409 0.45 4.52 6.82
C GLN A 409 -0.49 5.73 6.73
N ASN A 410 -1.62 5.72 7.44
CA ASN A 410 -2.58 6.83 7.45
C ASN A 410 -2.03 8.13 8.07
N GLN A 411 -0.92 8.04 8.80
CA GLN A 411 -0.36 9.14 9.57
C GLN A 411 0.79 9.87 8.89
N VAL A 412 1.17 9.43 7.68
CA VAL A 412 2.30 9.95 6.94
C VAL A 412 1.90 10.50 5.58
N ALA A 413 2.74 11.38 5.03
CA ALA A 413 2.61 11.83 3.66
C ALA A 413 2.87 10.66 2.69
N PRO A 414 2.34 10.70 1.45
CA PRO A 414 2.56 9.63 0.46
C PRO A 414 4.02 9.27 0.20
N ALA A 415 4.93 10.25 0.33
CA ALA A 415 6.37 10.05 0.18
C ALA A 415 6.99 9.16 1.28
N ASP A 416 6.40 9.16 2.49
CA ASP A 416 6.91 8.44 3.66
C ASP A 416 6.14 7.11 3.92
N LEU A 417 5.17 6.75 3.06
CA LEU A 417 4.27 5.61 3.24
C LEU A 417 5.01 4.26 3.28
N GLY A 418 6.05 4.11 2.45
CA GLY A 418 6.92 2.93 2.44
C GLY A 418 7.72 2.79 3.75
N SER A 419 8.28 3.90 4.24
CA SER A 419 9.05 3.93 5.50
C SER A 419 8.17 3.64 6.72
N ALA A 420 6.93 4.15 6.77
CA ALA A 420 6.02 3.85 7.88
C ALA A 420 5.69 2.35 7.98
N SER A 421 5.42 1.71 6.84
CA SER A 421 5.12 0.27 6.78
C SER A 421 6.33 -0.60 7.14
N SER A 422 7.52 -0.22 6.67
CA SER A 422 8.75 -0.97 6.90
C SER A 422 9.17 -0.91 8.37
N VAL A 423 9.01 0.24 9.05
CA VAL A 423 9.29 0.37 10.49
C VAL A 423 8.41 -0.56 11.32
N VAL A 424 7.09 -0.56 11.09
CA VAL A 424 6.16 -1.46 11.82
C VAL A 424 6.53 -2.93 11.60
N THR A 425 6.91 -3.29 10.37
CA THR A 425 7.30 -4.66 10.03
C THR A 425 8.66 -5.04 10.63
N PHE A 426 9.63 -4.12 10.62
CA PHE A 426 10.94 -4.32 11.21
C PHE A 426 10.84 -4.60 12.71
N PHE A 427 10.10 -3.77 13.46
CA PHE A 427 9.87 -4.01 14.89
C PHE A 427 9.14 -5.33 15.13
N ARG A 428 8.18 -5.71 14.29
CA ARG A 428 7.52 -7.02 14.38
C ARG A 428 8.49 -8.19 14.26
N SER A 429 9.35 -8.17 13.24
CA SER A 429 10.32 -9.25 13.01
C SER A 429 11.38 -9.29 14.10
N LEU A 430 11.82 -8.13 14.59
CA LEU A 430 12.71 -8.02 15.75
C LEU A 430 12.10 -8.66 17.00
N GLY A 431 10.82 -8.38 17.26
CA GLY A 431 10.08 -8.96 18.38
C GLY A 431 9.88 -10.46 18.23
N GLY A 432 9.62 -10.94 17.02
CA GLY A 432 9.60 -12.36 16.71
C GLY A 432 10.92 -13.05 17.01
N ALA A 433 12.05 -12.47 16.60
CA ALA A 433 13.38 -13.05 16.84
C ALA A 433 13.71 -13.13 18.34
N ILE A 434 13.47 -12.04 19.07
CA ILE A 434 13.64 -11.99 20.53
C ILE A 434 12.71 -13.00 21.21
N GLY A 435 11.45 -13.05 20.78
CA GLY A 435 10.42 -13.93 21.33
C GLY A 435 10.76 -15.40 21.19
N VAL A 436 11.13 -15.84 19.98
CA VAL A 436 11.51 -17.25 19.74
C VAL A 436 12.71 -17.64 20.60
N SER A 437 13.76 -16.81 20.64
CA SER A 437 14.96 -17.09 21.46
C SER A 437 14.65 -17.14 22.96
N ALA A 438 13.99 -16.13 23.51
CA ALA A 438 13.68 -16.06 24.93
C ALA A 438 12.71 -17.17 25.37
N LEU A 439 11.64 -17.39 24.60
CA LEU A 439 10.66 -18.45 24.89
C LEU A 439 11.26 -19.85 24.67
N GLY A 440 12.19 -20.02 23.74
CA GLY A 440 12.94 -21.26 23.54
C GLY A 440 13.84 -21.60 24.74
N ALA A 441 14.50 -20.59 25.32
CA ALA A 441 15.28 -20.76 26.55
C ALA A 441 14.38 -21.12 27.75
N VAL A 442 13.21 -20.46 27.87
CA VAL A 442 12.19 -20.82 28.87
C VAL A 442 11.75 -22.28 28.67
N MET A 443 11.43 -22.68 27.44
CA MET A 443 11.03 -24.05 27.11
C MET A 443 12.10 -25.08 27.52
N ALA A 444 13.37 -24.83 27.19
CA ALA A 444 14.48 -25.71 27.55
C ALA A 444 14.58 -25.91 29.08
N ASN A 445 14.47 -24.82 29.84
CA ASN A 445 14.56 -24.87 31.30
C ASN A 445 13.35 -25.59 31.91
N ARG A 446 12.12 -25.26 31.46
CA ARG A 446 10.89 -25.86 31.98
C ARG A 446 10.77 -27.34 31.66
N VAL A 447 11.08 -27.77 30.44
CA VAL A 447 11.12 -29.21 30.10
C VAL A 447 12.14 -29.94 30.95
N THR A 448 13.34 -29.38 31.14
CA THR A 448 14.37 -29.98 32.01
C THR A 448 13.88 -30.13 33.44
N HIS A 449 13.17 -29.13 33.97
CA HIS A 449 12.59 -29.18 35.31
C HIS A 449 11.49 -30.25 35.42
N TYR A 450 10.51 -30.27 34.51
CA TYR A 450 9.42 -31.25 34.56
C TYR A 450 9.88 -32.69 34.31
N VAL A 451 10.88 -32.91 33.46
CA VAL A 451 11.47 -34.25 33.26
C VAL A 451 12.17 -34.72 34.53
N LYS A 452 12.93 -33.84 35.22
CA LYS A 452 13.57 -34.19 36.50
C LYS A 452 12.54 -34.54 37.57
N ASP A 453 11.48 -33.75 37.68
CA ASP A 453 10.43 -33.96 38.68
C ASP A 453 9.66 -35.26 38.40
N GLY A 454 9.24 -35.51 37.14
CA GLY A 454 8.56 -36.74 36.77
C GLY A 454 9.44 -37.99 36.88
N LEU A 455 10.75 -37.87 36.67
CA LEU A 455 11.70 -38.95 36.94
C LEU A 455 11.86 -39.25 38.44
N ALA A 456 11.82 -38.21 39.28
CA ALA A 456 11.87 -38.38 40.74
C ALA A 456 10.62 -39.10 41.26
N GLU A 457 9.44 -38.83 40.69
CA GLU A 457 8.18 -39.52 41.01
C GLU A 457 8.19 -41.02 40.65
N LEU A 458 8.92 -41.40 39.60
CA LEU A 458 9.12 -42.81 39.19
C LEU A 458 10.08 -43.59 40.13
N GLY A 459 10.70 -42.93 41.12
CA GLY A 459 11.59 -43.54 42.10
C GLY A 459 12.93 -44.05 41.53
N PRO A 460 13.62 -45.00 42.21
CA PRO A 460 14.96 -45.47 41.82
C PRO A 460 15.03 -46.08 40.40
N LYS A 461 13.90 -46.59 39.89
CA LYS A 461 13.77 -47.11 38.51
C LYS A 461 13.79 -45.98 37.46
N GLY A 462 13.30 -44.80 37.80
CA GLY A 462 13.39 -43.59 36.98
C GLY A 462 14.81 -43.01 36.92
N ALA A 463 15.51 -43.00 38.06
CA ALA A 463 16.91 -42.54 38.14
C ALA A 463 17.86 -43.39 37.25
N ALA A 464 17.66 -44.71 37.19
CA ALA A 464 18.43 -45.60 36.31
C ALA A 464 18.13 -45.38 34.81
N MET A 465 16.90 -44.98 34.44
CA MET A 465 16.54 -44.66 33.05
C MET A 465 17.01 -43.26 32.61
N GLY A 466 17.07 -42.28 33.53
CA GLY A 466 17.53 -40.91 33.25
C GLY A 466 19.02 -40.83 32.85
N HIS A 467 19.84 -41.80 33.27
CA HIS A 467 21.25 -41.90 32.89
C HIS A 467 21.50 -42.44 31.47
N GLY A 468 20.50 -43.09 30.85
CA GLY A 468 20.61 -43.66 29.49
C GLY A 468 19.96 -42.84 28.38
N GLY A 469 18.98 -41.99 28.68
CA GLY A 469 18.13 -41.32 27.67
C GLY A 469 18.21 -39.79 27.58
N THR A 470 18.74 -39.09 28.59
CA THR A 470 18.59 -37.61 28.70
C THR A 470 19.86 -36.83 29.05
N GLY A 471 21.02 -37.48 29.12
CA GLY A 471 22.28 -36.82 29.48
C GLY A 471 22.76 -35.72 28.52
N GLY A 472 22.13 -35.55 27.34
CA GLY A 472 22.61 -34.68 26.27
C GLY A 472 21.77 -33.44 25.94
N GLY A 473 20.63 -33.19 26.59
CA GLY A 473 19.76 -32.04 26.26
C GLY A 473 19.16 -32.07 24.82
N GLY A 474 19.20 -33.22 24.16
CA GLY A 474 18.62 -33.49 22.84
C GLY A 474 17.09 -33.60 22.88
N ILE A 475 16.42 -33.31 21.76
CA ILE A 475 14.99 -33.62 21.60
C ILE A 475 14.84 -35.15 21.53
N PRO A 476 14.11 -35.82 22.45
CA PRO A 476 14.04 -37.28 22.49
C PRO A 476 13.22 -37.88 21.34
N ASP A 477 13.65 -39.04 20.84
CA ASP A 477 12.85 -39.88 19.93
C ASP A 477 11.84 -40.70 20.74
N LEU A 478 10.58 -40.24 20.76
CA LEU A 478 9.50 -40.82 21.58
C LEU A 478 9.21 -42.30 21.29
N ASP A 479 9.48 -42.77 20.07
CA ASP A 479 9.17 -44.15 19.69
C ASP A 479 10.18 -45.17 20.23
N LYS A 480 11.35 -44.69 20.63
CA LYS A 480 12.39 -45.51 21.26
C LYS A 480 12.30 -45.53 22.79
N LEU A 481 11.39 -44.76 23.38
CA LEU A 481 11.27 -44.63 24.83
C LEU A 481 10.32 -45.66 25.44
N PRO A 482 10.70 -46.31 26.57
CA PRO A 482 9.78 -47.13 27.35
C PRO A 482 8.56 -46.34 27.82
N ALA A 483 7.38 -46.96 27.84
CA ALA A 483 6.10 -46.30 28.13
C ALA A 483 6.07 -45.38 29.39
N PRO A 484 6.67 -45.77 30.54
CA PRO A 484 6.71 -44.89 31.72
C PRO A 484 7.52 -43.62 31.50
N PHE A 485 8.64 -43.71 30.78
CA PHE A 485 9.51 -42.59 30.49
C PHE A 485 8.93 -41.70 29.38
N ARG A 486 8.31 -42.30 28.37
CA ARG A 486 7.58 -41.60 27.31
C ARG A 486 6.50 -40.68 27.89
N THR A 487 5.71 -41.16 28.85
CA THR A 487 4.64 -40.37 29.49
C THR A 487 5.20 -39.15 30.25
N VAL A 488 6.35 -39.30 30.92
CA VAL A 488 7.03 -38.19 31.59
C VAL A 488 7.49 -37.12 30.58
N VAL A 489 8.08 -37.54 29.46
CA VAL A 489 8.51 -36.62 28.40
C VAL A 489 7.31 -35.93 27.76
N GLU A 490 6.26 -36.67 27.40
CA GLU A 490 5.03 -36.10 26.82
C GLU A 490 4.37 -35.08 27.77
N SER A 491 4.27 -35.40 29.06
CA SER A 491 3.76 -34.48 30.08
C SER A 491 4.65 -33.25 30.26
N ALA A 492 5.97 -33.41 30.26
CA ALA A 492 6.93 -32.32 30.39
C ALA A 492 6.87 -31.33 29.21
N TYR A 493 6.76 -31.85 27.98
CA TYR A 493 6.54 -31.00 26.80
C TYR A 493 5.15 -30.34 26.81
N GLY A 494 4.12 -31.04 27.28
CA GLY A 494 2.78 -30.48 27.45
C GLY A 494 2.75 -29.28 28.41
N HIS A 495 3.34 -29.43 29.59
CA HIS A 495 3.48 -28.34 30.57
C HIS A 495 4.42 -27.24 30.07
N GLY A 496 5.56 -27.61 29.48
CA GLY A 496 6.54 -26.66 28.96
C GLY A 496 5.96 -25.75 27.88
N VAL A 497 5.23 -26.30 26.90
CA VAL A 497 4.59 -25.47 25.87
C VAL A 497 3.48 -24.60 26.45
N GLY A 498 2.67 -25.13 27.39
CA GLY A 498 1.70 -24.32 28.12
C GLY A 498 2.36 -23.13 28.83
N ASP A 499 3.45 -23.36 29.55
CA ASP A 499 4.22 -22.29 30.19
C ASP A 499 4.72 -21.25 29.19
N VAL A 500 5.24 -21.69 28.04
CA VAL A 500 5.69 -20.77 26.97
C VAL A 500 4.57 -19.83 26.52
N PHE A 501 3.36 -20.34 26.30
CA PHE A 501 2.21 -19.50 25.94
C PHE A 501 1.81 -18.57 27.09
N LEU A 502 1.85 -19.05 28.33
CA LEU A 502 1.57 -18.24 29.52
C LEU A 502 2.59 -17.09 29.68
N TYR A 503 3.87 -17.35 29.46
CA TYR A 503 4.92 -16.32 29.50
C TYR A 503 4.89 -15.36 28.30
N ALA A 504 4.32 -15.78 27.17
CA ALA A 504 4.07 -14.89 26.02
C ALA A 504 2.84 -13.98 26.24
N ALA A 505 1.87 -14.38 27.07
CA ALA A 505 0.63 -13.62 27.29
C ALA A 505 0.86 -12.18 27.84
N PRO A 506 1.79 -11.93 28.80
CA PRO A 506 2.15 -10.57 29.22
C PRO A 506 2.64 -9.68 28.08
N ALA A 507 3.43 -10.21 27.13
CA ALA A 507 3.87 -9.45 25.97
C ALA A 507 2.67 -9.02 25.11
N ALA A 508 1.74 -9.94 24.84
CA ALA A 508 0.50 -9.61 24.14
C ALA A 508 -0.38 -8.61 24.91
N LEU A 509 -0.46 -8.73 26.24
CA LEU A 509 -1.16 -7.77 27.10
C LEU A 509 -0.56 -6.37 26.98
N ILE A 510 0.77 -6.24 26.97
CA ILE A 510 1.44 -4.96 26.73
C ILE A 510 1.08 -4.42 25.34
N ALA A 511 1.05 -5.27 24.31
CA ALA A 511 0.60 -4.86 22.98
C ALA A 511 -0.83 -4.31 23.01
N PHE A 512 -1.75 -5.01 23.66
CA PHE A 512 -3.15 -4.59 23.85
C PHE A 512 -3.25 -3.24 24.58
N LEU A 513 -2.52 -3.07 25.70
CA LEU A 513 -2.52 -1.80 26.43
C LEU A 513 -2.02 -0.65 25.57
N ILE A 514 -0.98 -0.87 24.77
CA ILE A 514 -0.45 0.12 23.82
C ILE A 514 -1.50 0.47 22.75
N THR A 515 -2.23 -0.52 22.21
CA THR A 515 -3.20 -0.26 21.15
C THR A 515 -4.40 0.57 21.61
N ILE A 516 -4.78 0.52 22.89
CA ILE A 516 -5.83 1.39 23.46
C ILE A 516 -5.47 2.88 23.30
N PHE A 517 -4.20 3.24 23.47
CA PHE A 517 -3.71 4.62 23.38
C PHE A 517 -3.51 5.11 21.94
N ILE A 518 -3.63 4.23 20.95
CA ILE A 518 -3.59 4.63 19.54
C ILE A 518 -4.85 5.45 19.24
N LYS A 519 -4.67 6.68 18.74
CA LYS A 519 -5.79 7.54 18.35
C LYS A 519 -6.23 7.18 16.94
N GLU A 520 -7.53 6.97 16.79
CA GLU A 520 -8.13 6.77 15.48
C GLU A 520 -8.11 8.08 14.72
N VAL A 521 -7.44 8.08 13.58
CA VAL A 521 -7.59 9.12 12.57
C VAL A 521 -8.41 8.47 11.46
N ALA A 522 -9.52 9.09 11.10
CA ALA A 522 -10.38 8.61 10.02
C ALA A 522 -9.51 8.36 8.78
N LEU A 523 -9.71 7.21 8.14
CA LEU A 523 -9.08 6.94 6.85
C LEU A 523 -9.35 8.14 5.95
N LYS A 524 -8.29 8.69 5.34
CA LYS A 524 -8.44 9.71 4.32
C LYS A 524 -9.22 9.06 3.17
N SER A 525 -10.53 9.21 3.22
CA SER A 525 -11.40 8.85 2.13
C SER A 525 -10.91 9.63 0.93
N ASN A 526 -10.71 8.97 -0.21
CA ASN A 526 -10.79 9.63 -1.49
C ASN A 526 -12.25 10.06 -1.71
N ALA A 527 -12.77 10.92 -0.82
CA ALA A 527 -14.12 11.47 -0.80
C ALA A 527 -14.35 12.47 -1.94
N ALA A 528 -13.49 12.46 -2.96
CA ALA A 528 -13.72 13.14 -4.22
C ALA A 528 -14.42 12.24 -5.25
N ASN A 529 -14.45 10.91 -5.08
CA ASN A 529 -14.94 10.00 -6.14
C ASN A 529 -16.15 9.12 -5.79
N ASP A 530 -16.63 9.09 -4.54
CA ASP A 530 -17.78 8.26 -4.13
C ASP A 530 -18.95 9.09 -3.53
N ALA A 531 -19.15 10.31 -4.01
CA ALA A 531 -20.43 10.99 -3.81
C ALA A 531 -21.38 10.58 -4.95
N PRO A 532 -22.45 9.80 -4.71
CA PRO A 532 -23.55 9.72 -5.67
C PRO A 532 -24.11 11.13 -5.87
N ALA A 533 -24.18 11.55 -7.13
CA ALA A 533 -24.79 12.79 -7.56
C ALA A 533 -26.31 12.76 -7.35
N THR A 534 -26.77 12.80 -6.10
CA THR A 534 -28.16 13.07 -5.71
C THR A 534 -28.23 13.31 -4.21
N ALA A 535 -28.05 14.57 -3.80
CA ALA A 535 -28.64 15.12 -2.58
C ALA A 535 -28.63 16.65 -2.74
N THR A 536 -29.62 17.14 -3.48
CA THR A 536 -30.11 18.52 -3.38
C THR A 536 -30.29 18.85 -1.90
N ALA A 537 -29.49 19.78 -1.39
CA ALA A 537 -29.79 20.42 -0.12
C ALA A 537 -31.05 21.26 -0.33
N GLU A 538 -32.19 20.73 0.11
CA GLU A 538 -33.41 21.50 0.33
C GLU A 538 -33.12 22.61 1.32
N VAL A 539 -33.16 23.85 0.85
CA VAL A 539 -33.43 25.02 1.69
C VAL A 539 -34.94 24.98 1.97
N PRO A 540 -35.40 24.99 3.22
CA PRO A 540 -36.83 25.03 3.51
C PRO A 540 -37.40 26.37 3.03
N VAL A 541 -38.37 26.27 2.12
CA VAL A 541 -39.24 27.36 1.68
C VAL A 541 -40.16 27.73 2.84
N ALA A 542 -40.09 28.98 3.29
CA ALA A 542 -41.13 29.60 4.11
C ALA A 542 -41.98 30.54 3.23
N GLU A 543 -43.27 30.46 3.45
CA GLU A 543 -44.39 30.94 2.62
C GLU A 543 -44.35 32.41 2.17
N THR A 544 -44.81 32.57 0.93
CA THR A 544 -45.38 33.77 0.33
C THR A 544 -46.61 34.27 1.09
N VAL A 545 -46.63 35.56 1.43
CA VAL A 545 -47.86 36.33 1.71
C VAL A 545 -48.15 37.23 0.50
N GLU A 546 -49.43 37.28 0.12
CA GLU A 546 -50.02 37.84 -1.09
C GLU A 546 -49.75 39.33 -1.39
N VAL A 547 -49.81 39.65 -2.69
CA VAL A 547 -49.83 40.98 -3.32
C VAL A 547 -51.24 41.61 -3.17
N PRO A 548 -51.41 42.95 -3.32
CA PRO A 548 -51.87 43.42 -4.64
C PRO A 548 -51.29 44.78 -5.13
N ALA A 549 -50.95 44.76 -6.41
CA ALA A 549 -51.08 45.75 -7.49
C ALA A 549 -51.07 47.26 -7.22
N THR A 550 -50.25 48.03 -7.96
CA THR A 550 -50.75 48.82 -9.12
C THR A 550 -49.64 49.36 -10.06
N ALA A 551 -49.84 49.12 -11.36
CA ALA A 551 -49.57 49.93 -12.56
C ALA A 551 -48.43 50.98 -12.62
N ALA A 552 -47.53 50.79 -13.61
CA ALA A 552 -47.47 51.55 -14.88
C ALA A 552 -46.03 51.68 -15.41
N ALA A 553 -45.79 51.15 -16.61
CA ALA A 553 -44.64 51.43 -17.48
C ALA A 553 -44.84 52.83 -18.17
N PRO A 554 -43.96 53.37 -19.08
CA PRO A 554 -42.85 52.69 -19.75
C PRO A 554 -41.62 53.58 -20.20
N VAL A 555 -40.65 52.91 -20.86
CA VAL A 555 -39.63 53.32 -21.87
C VAL A 555 -38.64 54.51 -21.66
N SER A 556 -37.34 54.18 -21.83
CA SER A 556 -36.46 54.59 -22.96
C SER A 556 -35.17 55.38 -22.64
N ARG A 557 -34.06 54.79 -23.13
CA ARG A 557 -32.83 55.36 -23.73
C ARG A 557 -32.48 56.83 -23.43
N ALA A 558 -31.23 57.07 -23.00
CA ALA A 558 -30.12 57.43 -23.90
C ALA A 558 -28.88 57.93 -23.14
N THR A 559 -27.72 57.58 -23.70
CA THR A 559 -26.40 58.24 -23.69
C THR A 559 -26.30 59.68 -23.17
N ALA A 560 -25.25 59.99 -22.38
CA ALA A 560 -24.12 60.84 -22.81
C ALA A 560 -23.26 61.36 -21.65
N GLN A 561 -21.98 61.07 -21.81
CA GLN A 561 -20.73 61.76 -21.43
C GLN A 561 -20.76 63.24 -20.96
N ALA A 562 -20.04 63.45 -19.85
CA ALA A 562 -19.07 64.51 -19.50
C ALA A 562 -19.45 65.94 -19.05
N ALA A 563 -18.68 66.35 -18.02
CA ALA A 563 -18.12 67.67 -17.71
C ALA A 563 -18.76 68.42 -16.50
N PRO A 564 -18.03 69.37 -15.87
CA PRO A 564 -17.60 69.27 -14.47
C PRO A 564 -18.26 70.34 -13.58
N VAL A 565 -18.19 70.17 -12.25
CA VAL A 565 -18.54 71.24 -11.31
C VAL A 565 -17.50 71.37 -10.21
N SER A 566 -16.94 72.57 -10.17
CA SER A 566 -15.93 73.07 -9.25
C SER A 566 -16.50 73.39 -7.86
N SER A 567 -15.66 73.13 -6.86
CA SER A 567 -15.46 73.87 -5.60
C SER A 567 -16.67 74.53 -4.92
N VAL A 568 -17.02 74.03 -3.74
CA VAL A 568 -17.46 74.86 -2.62
C VAL A 568 -16.73 74.40 -1.36
N ASP A 569 -15.93 75.31 -0.81
CA ASP A 569 -15.35 75.26 0.53
C ASP A 569 -16.43 75.11 1.59
N THR A 570 -16.26 74.13 2.49
CA THR A 570 -16.90 74.14 3.81
C THR A 570 -15.88 73.73 4.86
N LEU A 571 -15.28 74.77 5.45
CA LEU A 571 -14.85 74.94 6.84
C LEU A 571 -14.55 73.66 7.64
N GLU A 572 -13.25 73.43 7.82
CA GLU A 572 -12.66 72.52 8.80
C GLU A 572 -13.18 72.78 10.23
N ALA A 573 -13.73 71.75 10.84
CA ALA A 573 -13.59 71.51 12.27
C ALA A 573 -12.30 70.70 12.48
N PRO A 574 -11.44 71.02 13.47
CA PRO A 574 -10.19 70.29 13.66
C PRO A 574 -10.49 68.88 14.15
N VAL A 575 -10.44 67.91 13.23
CA VAL A 575 -10.32 66.50 13.58
C VAL A 575 -8.90 66.34 14.11
N ALA A 576 -8.77 65.97 15.38
CA ALA A 576 -7.50 65.57 15.94
C ALA A 576 -6.88 64.51 15.04
N THR A 577 -5.75 64.83 14.42
CA THR A 577 -4.90 63.88 13.70
C THR A 577 -4.35 62.89 14.71
N LEU A 578 -5.07 61.78 14.91
CA LEU A 578 -4.48 60.57 15.46
C LEU A 578 -3.38 60.18 14.45
N GLN A 579 -2.13 60.33 14.86
CA GLN A 579 -0.97 59.84 14.11
C GLN A 579 -1.05 58.31 14.06
N GLY A 580 -1.78 57.79 13.08
CA GLY A 580 -1.80 56.37 12.78
C GLY A 580 -0.49 55.97 12.14
N THR A 581 -0.04 54.74 12.41
CA THR A 581 1.15 54.19 11.77
C THR A 581 0.81 53.81 10.33
N SER A 582 1.55 54.36 9.36
CA SER A 582 1.25 54.17 7.94
C SER A 582 1.70 52.80 7.43
N VAL A 583 0.78 52.06 6.82
CA VAL A 583 1.01 50.82 6.08
C VAL A 583 1.00 51.14 4.59
N HIS A 584 2.11 50.88 3.90
CA HIS A 584 2.27 51.22 2.48
C HIS A 584 2.96 50.10 1.72
N GLY A 585 2.79 50.03 0.40
CA GLY A 585 3.45 49.02 -0.44
C GLY A 585 2.91 49.02 -1.85
N VAL A 586 3.21 47.95 -2.60
CA VAL A 586 2.78 47.78 -4.00
C VAL A 586 1.96 46.50 -4.17
N VAL A 587 0.83 46.61 -4.86
CA VAL A 587 0.03 45.47 -5.31
C VAL A 587 0.57 44.98 -6.65
N ARG A 588 0.99 43.71 -6.71
CA ARG A 588 1.57 43.06 -7.89
C ARG A 588 0.76 41.84 -8.29
N GLY A 589 0.77 41.53 -9.58
CA GLY A 589 0.27 40.25 -10.10
C GLY A 589 1.33 39.16 -9.99
N ALA A 590 0.94 37.89 -10.19
CA ALA A 590 1.85 36.73 -10.17
C ALA A 590 3.06 36.85 -11.13
N GLU A 591 2.92 37.62 -12.22
CA GLU A 591 3.99 37.89 -13.20
C GLU A 591 4.92 39.05 -12.79
N GLY A 592 4.70 39.65 -11.61
CA GLY A 592 5.49 40.77 -11.08
C GLY A 592 5.06 42.16 -11.56
N ALA A 593 4.09 42.24 -12.49
CA ALA A 593 3.53 43.50 -12.99
C ALA A 593 2.67 44.22 -11.93
N PRO A 594 2.69 45.55 -11.87
CA PRO A 594 1.86 46.31 -10.93
C PRO A 594 0.36 46.20 -11.29
N VAL A 595 -0.48 46.03 -10.27
CA VAL A 595 -1.95 45.97 -10.43
C VAL A 595 -2.55 47.30 -10.01
N ALA A 596 -3.00 48.08 -11.00
CA ALA A 596 -3.68 49.34 -10.76
C ALA A 596 -5.14 49.13 -10.34
N ARG A 597 -5.69 50.10 -9.60
CA ARG A 597 -7.10 50.12 -9.16
C ARG A 597 -7.53 48.95 -8.26
N ALA A 598 -6.58 48.26 -7.63
CA ALA A 598 -6.89 47.26 -6.60
C ALA A 598 -7.41 47.96 -5.35
N ALA A 599 -8.58 47.56 -4.85
CA ALA A 599 -9.11 48.02 -3.58
C ALA A 599 -8.35 47.34 -2.44
N VAL A 600 -7.62 48.12 -1.64
CA VAL A 600 -6.90 47.63 -0.46
C VAL A 600 -7.62 48.12 0.81
N THR A 601 -8.02 47.19 1.67
CA THR A 601 -8.82 47.47 2.86
C THR A 601 -8.12 46.96 4.11
N LEU A 602 -7.97 47.81 5.11
CA LEU A 602 -7.47 47.43 6.44
C LEU A 602 -8.66 47.17 7.36
N ILE A 603 -8.72 45.99 7.95
CA ILE A 603 -9.76 45.59 8.91
C ILE A 603 -9.12 45.18 10.25
N SER A 604 -9.83 45.43 11.36
CA SER A 604 -9.45 44.93 12.68
C SER A 604 -9.69 43.42 12.76
N LEU A 605 -9.04 42.74 13.71
CA LEU A 605 -9.33 41.32 14.02
C LEU A 605 -10.78 41.07 14.45
N ALA A 606 -11.50 42.10 14.89
CA ALA A 606 -12.93 42.03 15.21
C ALA A 606 -13.84 42.19 13.98
N GLY A 607 -13.26 42.25 12.77
CA GLY A 607 -14.01 42.37 11.51
C GLY A 607 -14.46 43.78 11.15
N ARG A 608 -14.04 44.81 11.91
CA ARG A 608 -14.39 46.21 11.63
C ARG A 608 -13.44 46.79 10.60
N GLN A 609 -13.96 47.37 9.52
CA GLN A 609 -13.14 48.12 8.57
C GLN A 609 -12.59 49.40 9.21
N LEU A 610 -11.27 49.58 9.11
CA LEU A 610 -10.52 50.69 9.71
C LEU A 610 -10.04 51.70 8.65
N GLY A 611 -9.71 51.23 7.45
CA GLY A 611 -9.27 52.09 6.34
C GLY A 611 -9.43 51.39 4.99
N ARG A 612 -9.52 52.18 3.92
CA ARG A 612 -9.57 51.67 2.54
C ARG A 612 -8.85 52.64 1.61
N SER A 613 -8.08 52.09 0.69
CA SER A 613 -7.37 52.81 -0.37
C SER A 613 -7.47 52.03 -1.68
N VAL A 614 -7.02 52.66 -2.75
CA VAL A 614 -7.01 52.08 -4.09
C VAL A 614 -5.60 52.21 -4.64
N SER A 615 -5.04 51.13 -5.20
CA SER A 615 -3.69 51.16 -5.75
C SER A 615 -3.59 52.08 -6.98
N GLN A 616 -2.47 52.79 -7.08
CA GLN A 616 -2.16 53.70 -8.19
C GLN A 616 -1.75 52.93 -9.46
N ALA A 617 -1.45 53.65 -10.55
CA ALA A 617 -1.05 53.06 -11.83
C ALA A 617 0.25 52.22 -11.74
N ASP A 618 1.13 52.56 -10.79
CA ASP A 618 2.36 51.83 -10.48
C ASP A 618 2.14 50.73 -9.42
N GLY A 619 0.88 50.47 -9.02
CA GLY A 619 0.49 49.49 -8.02
C GLY A 619 0.63 49.98 -6.57
N SER A 620 1.15 51.18 -6.32
CA SER A 620 1.39 51.68 -4.96
C SER A 620 0.09 51.96 -4.19
N TYR A 621 0.08 51.67 -2.88
CA TYR A 621 -1.03 51.97 -1.97
C TYR A 621 -0.50 52.43 -0.60
N GLY A 622 -1.34 53.16 0.15
CA GLY A 622 -1.06 53.59 1.53
C GLY A 622 -2.34 53.65 2.36
N LEU A 623 -2.26 53.26 3.64
CA LEU A 623 -3.35 53.16 4.62
C LEU A 623 -2.83 53.47 6.02
N ASP A 624 -3.61 54.11 6.88
CA ASP A 624 -3.19 54.38 8.27
C ASP A 624 -3.86 53.42 9.26
N ALA A 625 -3.05 52.81 10.12
CA ALA A 625 -3.54 51.99 11.23
C ALA A 625 -3.71 52.85 12.50
N PRO A 626 -4.83 52.74 13.24
CA PRO A 626 -5.13 53.62 14.37
C PRO A 626 -4.24 53.44 15.61
N GLY A 627 -3.39 52.41 15.65
CA GLY A 627 -2.42 52.16 16.73
C GLY A 627 -1.63 50.89 16.47
N SER A 628 -0.66 50.57 17.34
CA SER A 628 0.08 49.32 17.24
C SER A 628 -0.82 48.10 17.52
N GLY A 629 -0.70 47.06 16.71
CA GLY A 629 -1.59 45.91 16.78
C GLY A 629 -1.59 45.04 15.52
N SER A 630 -2.34 43.94 15.57
CA SER A 630 -2.55 43.06 14.42
C SER A 630 -3.80 43.47 13.64
N TYR A 631 -3.65 43.59 12.33
CA TYR A 631 -4.70 43.97 11.39
C TYR A 631 -4.72 43.00 10.22
N VAL A 632 -5.84 42.92 9.51
CA VAL A 632 -5.93 42.16 8.26
C VAL A 632 -6.03 43.14 7.10
N LEU A 633 -5.16 42.94 6.12
CA LEU A 633 -5.09 43.72 4.90
C LEU A 633 -5.66 42.89 3.76
N ILE A 634 -6.72 43.38 3.13
CA ILE A 634 -7.41 42.68 2.04
C ILE A 634 -7.23 43.49 0.76
N ALA A 635 -6.60 42.90 -0.26
CA ALA A 635 -6.56 43.49 -1.60
C ALA A 635 -7.47 42.71 -2.55
N SER A 636 -8.18 43.44 -3.41
CA SER A 636 -9.05 42.86 -4.43
C SER A 636 -8.98 43.71 -5.70
N ALA A 637 -8.87 43.07 -6.86
CA ALA A 637 -8.89 43.71 -8.16
C ALA A 637 -9.66 42.84 -9.17
N ASP A 638 -10.29 43.45 -10.17
CA ASP A 638 -10.99 42.71 -11.22
C ASP A 638 -10.02 41.80 -11.99
N GLY A 639 -10.40 40.53 -12.17
CA GLY A 639 -9.55 39.53 -12.82
C GLY A 639 -8.48 38.91 -11.92
N PHE A 640 -8.53 39.18 -10.61
CA PHE A 640 -7.62 38.60 -9.62
C PHE A 640 -8.37 38.05 -8.40
N GLN A 641 -7.83 37.01 -7.78
CA GLN A 641 -8.35 36.44 -6.54
C GLN A 641 -8.05 37.39 -5.36
N PRO A 642 -9.06 37.75 -4.53
CA PRO A 642 -8.84 38.59 -3.37
C PRO A 642 -7.85 37.94 -2.39
N GLN A 643 -6.88 38.72 -1.93
CA GLN A 643 -5.87 38.23 -0.98
C GLN A 643 -6.03 38.94 0.37
N ALA A 644 -6.12 38.15 1.44
CA ALA A 644 -6.14 38.64 2.82
C ALA A 644 -4.84 38.25 3.54
N SER A 645 -4.11 39.26 4.01
CA SER A 645 -2.84 39.10 4.75
C SER A 645 -2.97 39.68 6.15
N THR A 646 -2.54 38.95 7.17
CA THR A 646 -2.44 39.50 8.53
C THR A 646 -1.12 40.25 8.66
N VAL A 647 -1.18 41.53 9.06
CA VAL A 647 -0.03 42.41 9.26
C VAL A 647 0.03 42.87 10.71
N VAL A 648 1.24 42.98 11.26
CA VAL A 648 1.47 43.49 12.61
C VAL A 648 2.08 44.88 12.47
N VAL A 649 1.34 45.90 12.88
CA VAL A 649 1.75 47.30 12.80
C VAL A 649 2.31 47.73 14.15
N GLY A 650 3.53 48.28 14.15
CA GLY A 650 4.19 48.83 15.34
C GLY A 650 4.04 50.35 15.41
N ASP A 651 5.06 51.02 15.95
CA ASP A 651 5.12 52.49 16.04
C ASP A 651 5.82 53.13 14.81
N GLU A 652 6.41 52.32 13.92
CA GLU A 652 7.05 52.75 12.67
C GLU A 652 6.23 52.34 11.43
N PRO A 653 6.25 53.14 10.34
CA PRO A 653 5.56 52.81 9.10
C PRO A 653 5.93 51.42 8.57
N LEU A 654 4.93 50.63 8.18
CA LEU A 654 5.09 49.24 7.74
C LEU A 654 5.06 49.14 6.21
N PRO A 655 6.18 48.81 5.54
CA PRO A 655 6.17 48.43 4.13
C PRO A 655 5.65 46.99 3.95
N TYR A 656 4.65 46.78 3.08
CA TYR A 656 4.08 45.46 2.80
C TYR A 656 3.55 45.35 1.36
N ASP A 657 4.18 44.52 0.53
CA ASP A 657 3.72 44.25 -0.84
C ASP A 657 2.66 43.13 -0.86
N ILE A 658 1.67 43.26 -1.76
CA ILE A 658 0.55 42.30 -1.88
C ILE A 658 0.61 41.65 -3.26
N LEU A 659 0.45 40.32 -3.33
CA LEU A 659 0.55 39.55 -4.58
C LEU A 659 -0.79 38.92 -4.96
N LEU A 660 -1.49 39.56 -5.89
CA LEU A 660 -2.75 39.08 -6.41
C LEU A 660 -2.53 38.00 -7.48
N SER A 661 -3.22 36.86 -7.33
CA SER A 661 -3.22 35.78 -8.32
C SER A 661 -4.31 36.03 -9.37
N GLY A 662 -3.99 35.93 -10.66
CA GLY A 662 -4.98 36.12 -11.72
C GLY A 662 -6.05 35.02 -11.71
N THR A 663 -7.29 35.35 -12.04
CA THR A 663 -8.34 34.36 -12.30
C THR A 663 -8.28 33.96 -13.77
N SER A 664 -7.81 32.76 -14.09
CA SER A 664 -7.91 32.18 -15.43
C SER A 664 -9.05 31.16 -15.49
N GLY A 665 -9.67 31.00 -16.65
CA GLY A 665 -10.83 30.14 -16.82
C GLY A 665 -10.96 29.60 -18.23
N LEU A 666 -11.91 28.69 -18.42
CA LEU A 666 -12.25 28.05 -19.68
C LEU A 666 -13.76 28.18 -19.91
N ALA A 667 -14.18 28.63 -21.07
CA ALA A 667 -15.56 28.60 -21.50
C ALA A 667 -15.66 27.96 -22.88
N GLY A 668 -16.82 27.41 -23.21
CA GLY A 668 -17.02 26.88 -24.55
C GLY A 668 -18.45 26.48 -24.81
N ILE A 669 -18.66 25.93 -26.01
CA ILE A 669 -19.95 25.40 -26.44
C ILE A 669 -19.73 23.99 -27.00
N VAL A 670 -20.59 23.06 -26.61
CA VAL A 670 -20.66 21.69 -27.15
C VAL A 670 -21.74 21.65 -28.23
N ARG A 671 -21.35 21.22 -29.43
CA ARG A 671 -22.24 21.09 -30.59
C ARG A 671 -22.10 19.74 -31.27
N THR A 672 -23.10 19.34 -32.02
CA THR A 672 -23.00 18.18 -32.92
C THR A 672 -22.13 18.53 -34.12
N ALA A 673 -21.21 17.66 -34.52
CA ALA A 673 -20.36 17.86 -35.69
C ALA A 673 -21.15 17.84 -37.01
N GLU A 674 -22.25 17.08 -37.10
CA GLU A 674 -23.02 16.98 -38.35
C GLU A 674 -24.00 18.14 -38.57
N THR A 675 -24.66 18.62 -37.52
CA THR A 675 -25.77 19.60 -37.64
C THR A 675 -25.50 20.94 -36.96
N ALA A 676 -24.36 21.10 -36.28
CA ALA A 676 -24.00 22.26 -35.46
C ALA A 676 -25.05 22.65 -34.38
N LEU A 677 -26.00 21.76 -34.06
CA LEU A 677 -26.94 21.94 -32.97
C LEU A 677 -26.23 21.83 -31.63
N ALA A 678 -26.70 22.57 -30.63
CA ALA A 678 -26.21 22.49 -29.27
C ALA A 678 -26.48 21.11 -28.66
N VAL A 679 -25.52 20.59 -27.88
CA VAL A 679 -25.70 19.35 -27.11
C VAL A 679 -25.89 19.71 -25.66
N GLU A 680 -27.11 19.57 -25.16
CA GLU A 680 -27.45 19.76 -23.75
C GLU A 680 -26.97 18.58 -22.90
N GLY A 681 -26.48 18.86 -21.69
CA GLY A 681 -26.16 17.84 -20.70
C GLY A 681 -24.89 17.02 -20.99
N ALA A 682 -24.07 17.43 -21.96
CA ALA A 682 -22.78 16.83 -22.24
C ALA A 682 -21.84 17.06 -21.04
N MET A 683 -21.25 15.97 -20.53
CA MET A 683 -20.26 16.02 -19.46
C MET A 683 -18.94 16.55 -20.02
N VAL A 684 -18.47 17.66 -19.49
CA VAL A 684 -17.17 18.27 -19.82
C VAL A 684 -16.23 18.09 -18.62
N ILE A 685 -15.04 17.55 -18.87
CA ILE A 685 -14.01 17.28 -17.88
C ILE A 685 -12.71 17.91 -18.36
N VAL A 686 -12.08 18.73 -17.52
CA VAL A 686 -10.77 19.33 -17.77
C VAL A 686 -9.74 18.58 -16.95
N THR A 687 -8.70 18.03 -17.59
CA THR A 687 -7.60 17.34 -16.91
C THR A 687 -6.25 17.97 -17.23
N ASP A 688 -5.31 17.91 -16.29
CA ASP A 688 -3.93 18.34 -16.53
C ASP A 688 -3.14 17.32 -17.38
N VAL A 689 -1.87 17.63 -17.68
CA VAL A 689 -0.96 16.73 -18.42
C VAL A 689 -0.62 15.41 -17.69
N ARG A 690 -0.97 15.29 -16.40
CA ARG A 690 -0.78 14.08 -15.58
C ARG A 690 -2.06 13.24 -15.47
N GLY A 691 -3.17 13.74 -16.03
CA GLY A 691 -4.48 13.08 -15.99
C GLY A 691 -5.27 13.35 -14.71
N ASP A 692 -4.88 14.33 -13.88
CA ASP A 692 -5.67 14.75 -12.74
C ASP A 692 -6.79 15.70 -13.17
N VAL A 693 -8.00 15.50 -12.63
CA VAL A 693 -9.19 16.29 -12.98
C VAL A 693 -9.10 17.65 -12.29
N LEU A 694 -9.05 18.72 -13.10
CA LEU A 694 -9.02 20.11 -12.66
C LEU A 694 -10.43 20.70 -12.50
N ALA A 695 -11.35 20.35 -13.39
CA ALA A 695 -12.75 20.80 -13.34
C ALA A 695 -13.68 19.80 -14.04
N THR A 696 -14.94 19.76 -13.62
CA THR A 696 -16.00 19.00 -14.30
C THR A 696 -17.32 19.76 -14.27
N GLY A 697 -18.10 19.66 -15.34
CA GLY A 697 -19.39 20.33 -15.47
C GLY A 697 -20.22 19.70 -16.59
N LYS A 698 -21.46 20.18 -16.74
CA LYS A 698 -22.36 19.81 -17.83
C LYS A 698 -22.60 21.02 -18.72
N SER A 699 -22.79 20.79 -20.02
CA SER A 699 -23.29 21.83 -20.93
C SER A 699 -24.76 22.15 -20.65
N GLY A 700 -25.13 23.44 -20.79
CA GLY A 700 -26.52 23.91 -20.69
C GLY A 700 -27.35 23.66 -21.95
N GLU A 701 -28.59 24.16 -21.97
CA GLU A 701 -29.56 23.98 -23.08
C GLU A 701 -29.02 24.49 -24.44
N THR A 702 -28.22 25.56 -24.42
CA THR A 702 -27.55 26.14 -25.60
C THR A 702 -26.18 25.51 -25.88
N GLY A 703 -25.81 24.45 -25.15
CA GLY A 703 -24.54 23.74 -25.27
C GLY A 703 -23.37 24.41 -24.53
N GLU A 704 -23.60 25.53 -23.87
CA GLU A 704 -22.54 26.31 -23.21
C GLU A 704 -22.03 25.68 -21.92
N PHE A 705 -20.73 25.84 -21.63
CA PHE A 705 -20.11 25.48 -20.36
C PHE A 705 -19.04 26.50 -19.96
N THR A 706 -18.81 26.65 -18.65
CA THR A 706 -17.81 27.57 -18.11
C THR A 706 -17.16 27.03 -16.84
N PHE A 707 -15.85 27.20 -16.73
CA PHE A 707 -15.01 26.89 -15.57
C PHE A 707 -14.17 28.11 -15.22
N GLY A 708 -14.26 28.58 -13.97
CA GLY A 708 -13.36 29.59 -13.42
C GLY A 708 -12.19 28.94 -12.67
N GLU A 709 -11.19 29.75 -12.33
CA GLU A 709 -10.08 29.37 -11.43
C GLU A 709 -9.22 28.18 -11.89
N LEU A 710 -9.04 28.03 -13.20
CA LEU A 710 -8.11 27.04 -13.75
C LEU A 710 -6.66 27.52 -13.61
N VAL A 711 -5.73 26.60 -13.39
CA VAL A 711 -4.29 26.94 -13.37
C VAL A 711 -3.80 27.13 -14.81
N PRO A 712 -3.01 28.19 -15.10
CA PRO A 712 -2.43 28.38 -16.42
C PRO A 712 -1.57 27.19 -16.88
N GLY A 713 -1.67 26.84 -18.15
CA GLY A 713 -0.91 25.76 -18.78
C GLY A 713 -1.75 24.82 -19.64
N SER A 714 -1.10 23.79 -20.19
CA SER A 714 -1.73 22.83 -21.08
C SER A 714 -2.68 21.88 -20.32
N VAL A 715 -3.91 21.77 -20.79
CA VAL A 715 -4.94 20.88 -20.26
C VAL A 715 -5.57 20.07 -21.40
N THR A 716 -6.25 18.98 -21.07
CA THR A 716 -7.11 18.23 -21.99
C THR A 716 -8.55 18.39 -21.57
N VAL A 717 -9.41 18.78 -22.51
CA VAL A 717 -10.86 18.91 -22.29
C VAL A 717 -11.54 17.71 -22.94
N ALA A 718 -12.02 16.79 -22.10
CA ALA A 718 -12.80 15.64 -22.51
C ALA A 718 -14.30 15.95 -22.43
N VAL A 719 -15.04 15.67 -23.50
CA VAL A 719 -16.48 15.89 -23.60
C VAL A 719 -17.16 14.57 -23.93
N ASN A 720 -18.17 14.19 -23.15
CA ASN A 720 -18.93 12.97 -23.34
C ASN A 720 -20.44 13.24 -23.25
N ALA A 721 -21.23 12.70 -24.18
CA ALA A 721 -22.68 12.81 -24.19
C ALA A 721 -23.30 11.52 -24.73
N ALA A 722 -24.49 11.14 -24.23
CA ALA A 722 -25.16 9.92 -24.65
C ALA A 722 -25.49 9.96 -26.15
N GLY A 723 -25.13 8.89 -26.88
CA GLY A 723 -25.34 8.80 -28.33
C GLY A 723 -24.30 9.55 -29.16
N PHE A 724 -23.23 10.04 -28.53
CA PHE A 724 -22.14 10.74 -29.19
C PHE A 724 -20.79 10.12 -28.84
N ARG A 725 -19.84 10.16 -29.77
CA ARG A 725 -18.46 9.71 -29.52
C ARG A 725 -17.78 10.67 -28.53
N PRO A 726 -17.07 10.15 -27.51
CA PRO A 726 -16.27 10.98 -26.62
C PRO A 726 -15.21 11.77 -27.40
N LEU A 727 -15.11 13.06 -27.13
CA LEU A 727 -14.13 13.96 -27.74
C LEU A 727 -13.10 14.40 -26.69
N ALA A 728 -11.81 14.43 -27.05
CA ALA A 728 -10.76 15.00 -26.21
C ALA A 728 -9.97 16.05 -26.99
N LEU A 729 -9.94 17.28 -26.47
CA LEU A 729 -9.28 18.42 -27.10
C LEU A 729 -8.13 18.93 -26.21
N PRO A 730 -6.89 19.04 -26.71
CA PRO A 730 -5.84 19.76 -26.01
C PRO A 730 -6.11 21.26 -26.04
N VAL A 731 -6.02 21.94 -24.89
CA VAL A 731 -6.29 23.37 -24.72
C VAL A 731 -5.20 24.01 -23.86
N GLU A 732 -4.77 25.22 -24.21
CA GLU A 732 -3.84 26.03 -23.43
C GLU A 732 -4.63 27.06 -22.60
N ILE A 733 -4.55 26.98 -21.27
CA ILE A 733 -5.16 27.96 -20.37
C ILE A 733 -4.19 29.13 -20.16
N GLY A 734 -4.56 30.32 -20.62
CA GLY A 734 -3.76 31.53 -20.45
C GLY A 734 -3.64 32.01 -19.00
N GLY A 735 -2.63 32.85 -18.71
CA GLY A 735 -2.36 33.42 -17.39
C GLY A 735 -3.43 34.38 -16.84
N GLN A 736 -4.23 34.98 -17.73
CA GLN A 736 -5.34 35.88 -17.40
C GLN A 736 -6.49 35.73 -18.41
N GLY A 737 -7.73 35.84 -17.93
CA GLY A 737 -8.93 35.82 -18.77
C GLY A 737 -9.54 34.43 -18.99
N VAL A 738 -10.57 34.36 -19.84
CA VAL A 738 -11.31 33.13 -20.14
C VAL A 738 -10.92 32.62 -21.52
N THR A 739 -10.29 31.45 -21.57
CA THR A 739 -9.99 30.71 -22.80
C THR A 739 -11.30 30.19 -23.39
N ARG A 740 -11.56 30.38 -24.69
CA ARG A 740 -12.81 29.94 -25.35
C ARG A 740 -12.56 28.81 -26.32
N ILE A 741 -13.36 27.74 -26.24
CA ILE A 741 -13.27 26.59 -27.15
C ILE A 741 -14.65 26.17 -27.69
N GLU A 742 -14.64 25.41 -28.78
CA GLU A 742 -15.83 24.75 -29.32
C GLU A 742 -15.56 23.25 -29.43
N ALA A 743 -16.47 22.45 -28.87
CA ALA A 743 -16.36 20.99 -28.84
C ALA A 743 -17.42 20.37 -29.77
N ALA A 744 -16.99 19.87 -30.92
CA ALA A 744 -17.88 19.24 -31.90
C ALA A 744 -17.94 17.71 -31.72
N LEU A 745 -19.02 17.21 -31.14
CA LEU A 745 -19.27 15.79 -30.92
C LEU A 745 -19.83 15.11 -32.16
N GLN A 746 -19.25 13.98 -32.56
CA GLN A 746 -19.77 13.15 -33.66
C GLN A 746 -20.82 12.16 -33.14
N SER A 747 -21.84 11.86 -33.94
CA SER A 747 -22.84 10.86 -33.58
C SER A 747 -22.20 9.47 -33.41
N GLY A 748 -22.49 8.81 -32.29
CA GLY A 748 -22.05 7.45 -31.98
C GLY A 748 -23.09 6.43 -32.43
N ALA A 749 -22.65 5.31 -33.00
CA ALA A 749 -23.58 4.25 -33.40
C ALA A 749 -23.85 3.26 -32.24
N LEU A 750 -25.08 2.76 -32.17
CA LEU A 750 -25.53 1.73 -31.23
C LEU A 750 -25.68 0.40 -31.95
N VAL A 751 -25.17 -0.70 -31.41
CA VAL A 751 -25.44 -2.07 -31.87
C VAL A 751 -26.16 -2.80 -30.75
N GLN A 752 -27.36 -3.32 -31.00
CA GLN A 752 -28.12 -4.08 -30.00
C GLN A 752 -28.77 -5.33 -30.59
N GLY A 753 -28.95 -6.37 -29.75
CA GLY A 753 -29.53 -7.66 -30.15
C GLY A 753 -29.77 -8.59 -28.97
N VAL A 754 -30.31 -9.78 -29.26
CA VAL A 754 -30.61 -10.83 -28.27
C VAL A 754 -29.83 -12.10 -28.59
N VAL A 755 -29.18 -12.69 -27.59
CA VAL A 755 -28.59 -14.04 -27.70
C VAL A 755 -29.64 -15.08 -27.36
N ARG A 756 -29.82 -16.07 -28.24
CA ARG A 756 -30.80 -17.17 -28.09
C ARG A 756 -30.11 -18.53 -28.20
N ALA A 757 -30.66 -19.57 -27.56
CA ALA A 757 -30.11 -20.92 -27.62
C ALA A 757 -31.17 -22.01 -27.86
N GLY A 758 -30.74 -23.08 -28.56
CA GLY A 758 -31.50 -24.29 -28.85
C GLY A 758 -32.61 -24.13 -29.91
N SER A 759 -33.19 -25.25 -30.36
CA SER A 759 -34.25 -25.29 -31.38
C SER A 759 -35.51 -24.49 -31.04
N GLY A 760 -35.72 -24.20 -29.74
CA GLY A 760 -36.82 -23.38 -29.22
C GLY A 760 -36.55 -21.88 -29.14
N ARG A 761 -35.40 -21.37 -29.60
CA ARG A 761 -35.03 -19.93 -29.63
C ARG A 761 -35.19 -19.20 -28.29
N ARG A 762 -34.88 -19.88 -27.19
CA ARG A 762 -35.00 -19.30 -25.85
C ARG A 762 -33.91 -18.25 -25.62
N PRO A 763 -34.21 -17.08 -25.06
CA PRO A 763 -33.16 -16.12 -24.70
C PRO A 763 -32.15 -16.74 -23.74
N LEU A 764 -30.87 -16.44 -23.94
CA LEU A 764 -29.78 -17.00 -23.16
C LEU A 764 -29.17 -15.93 -22.24
N PRO A 765 -29.40 -16.01 -20.92
CA PRO A 765 -28.72 -15.16 -19.95
C PRO A 765 -27.26 -15.56 -19.75
N ASP A 766 -26.46 -14.65 -19.21
CA ASP A 766 -25.05 -14.86 -18.87
C ASP A 766 -24.12 -15.22 -20.06
N ALA A 767 -24.58 -15.02 -21.29
CA ALA A 767 -23.76 -15.20 -22.49
C ALA A 767 -22.83 -14.01 -22.65
N ARG A 768 -21.54 -14.28 -22.85
CA ARG A 768 -20.54 -13.23 -23.07
C ARG A 768 -20.49 -12.87 -24.55
N VAL A 769 -20.86 -11.62 -24.86
CA VAL A 769 -20.87 -11.05 -26.21
C VAL A 769 -19.68 -10.11 -26.37
N THR A 770 -18.86 -10.32 -27.39
CA THR A 770 -17.62 -9.57 -27.64
C THR A 770 -17.71 -8.90 -29.02
N LEU A 771 -17.55 -7.59 -29.08
CA LEU A 771 -17.48 -6.84 -30.33
C LEU A 771 -16.01 -6.68 -30.74
N VAL A 772 -15.70 -7.01 -31.99
CA VAL A 772 -14.35 -6.99 -32.56
C VAL A 772 -14.36 -6.12 -33.82
N ASP A 773 -13.35 -5.28 -34.01
CA ASP A 773 -13.20 -4.47 -35.23
C ASP A 773 -12.65 -5.30 -36.41
N ALA A 774 -12.61 -4.71 -37.60
CA ALA A 774 -12.05 -5.34 -38.80
C ALA A 774 -10.55 -5.72 -38.68
N ALA A 775 -9.81 -5.13 -37.73
CA ALA A 775 -8.42 -5.45 -37.47
C ALA A 775 -8.24 -6.60 -36.46
N GLY A 776 -9.34 -7.13 -35.90
CA GLY A 776 -9.32 -8.21 -34.92
C GLY A 776 -9.14 -7.74 -33.47
N ASN A 777 -9.21 -6.44 -33.19
CA ASN A 777 -9.11 -5.92 -31.83
C ASN A 777 -10.49 -5.96 -31.15
N VAL A 778 -10.49 -6.32 -29.86
CA VAL A 778 -11.72 -6.28 -29.06
C VAL A 778 -12.05 -4.82 -28.74
N VAL A 779 -13.19 -4.37 -29.25
CA VAL A 779 -13.72 -3.00 -29.09
C VAL A 779 -14.50 -2.90 -27.78
N ALA A 780 -15.35 -3.89 -27.50
CA ALA A 780 -16.16 -3.93 -26.29
C ALA A 780 -16.56 -5.37 -25.93
N THR A 781 -16.98 -5.59 -24.68
CA THR A 781 -17.55 -6.86 -24.22
C THR A 781 -18.74 -6.59 -23.32
N SER A 782 -19.83 -7.31 -23.52
CA SER A 782 -21.05 -7.26 -22.72
C SER A 782 -21.45 -8.68 -22.29
N THR A 783 -22.26 -8.78 -21.24
CA THR A 783 -22.86 -10.03 -20.78
C THR A 783 -24.38 -9.88 -20.85
N THR A 784 -25.08 -10.87 -21.41
CA THR A 784 -26.53 -10.76 -21.62
C THR A 784 -27.32 -10.82 -20.31
N GLY A 785 -28.42 -10.07 -20.25
CA GLY A 785 -29.37 -10.12 -19.13
C GLY A 785 -30.33 -11.32 -19.18
N ASP A 786 -31.30 -11.37 -18.25
CA ASP A 786 -32.30 -12.44 -18.15
C ASP A 786 -33.16 -12.63 -19.42
N ASP A 787 -33.28 -11.57 -20.22
CA ASP A 787 -33.99 -11.52 -21.50
C ASP A 787 -33.07 -11.79 -22.71
N GLY A 788 -31.81 -12.15 -22.47
CA GLY A 788 -30.79 -12.43 -23.48
C GLY A 788 -30.26 -11.18 -24.21
N ALA A 789 -30.66 -9.96 -23.82
CA ALA A 789 -30.32 -8.75 -24.56
C ALA A 789 -28.86 -8.29 -24.33
N TYR A 790 -28.26 -7.70 -25.36
CA TYR A 790 -26.97 -6.98 -25.29
C TYR A 790 -27.01 -5.69 -26.12
N ALA A 791 -26.16 -4.73 -25.75
CA ALA A 791 -25.98 -3.49 -26.50
C ALA A 791 -24.53 -2.97 -26.40
N PHE A 792 -24.07 -2.30 -27.45
CA PHE A 792 -22.80 -1.59 -27.56
C PHE A 792 -23.05 -0.20 -28.13
N ALA A 793 -22.77 0.86 -27.38
CA ALA A 793 -22.95 2.25 -27.80
C ALA A 793 -21.62 2.89 -28.25
N ASP A 794 -21.72 4.10 -28.80
CA ASP A 794 -20.60 4.98 -29.14
C ASP A 794 -19.60 4.40 -30.17
N LEU A 795 -20.09 3.57 -31.08
CA LEU A 795 -19.25 2.89 -32.08
C LEU A 795 -18.92 3.77 -33.30
N ASP A 796 -17.77 3.49 -33.91
CA ASP A 796 -17.40 4.06 -35.21
C ASP A 796 -18.24 3.44 -36.34
N ALA A 797 -18.32 4.14 -37.48
CA ALA A 797 -18.83 3.53 -38.69
C ALA A 797 -17.75 2.62 -39.27
N GLY A 798 -18.10 1.37 -39.54
CA GLY A 798 -17.11 0.37 -39.96
C GLY A 798 -17.64 -1.05 -39.92
N GLU A 799 -16.78 -2.00 -40.28
CA GLU A 799 -17.07 -3.43 -40.17
C GLU A 799 -16.66 -3.94 -38.79
N TYR A 800 -17.57 -4.67 -38.17
CA TYR A 800 -17.38 -5.31 -36.87
C TYR A 800 -17.81 -6.77 -36.94
N SER A 801 -17.29 -7.57 -36.01
CA SER A 801 -17.76 -8.92 -35.73
C SER A 801 -18.23 -9.00 -34.29
N VAL A 802 -19.46 -9.47 -34.08
CA VAL A 802 -19.98 -9.78 -32.74
C VAL A 802 -19.84 -11.27 -32.51
N ILE A 803 -19.17 -11.63 -31.42
CA ILE A 803 -18.88 -13.01 -31.04
C ILE A 803 -19.60 -13.29 -29.72
N ALA A 804 -20.58 -14.18 -29.72
CA ALA A 804 -21.24 -14.65 -28.50
C ALA A 804 -20.60 -15.96 -28.03
N THR A 805 -20.35 -16.05 -26.72
CA THR A 805 -19.68 -17.18 -26.07
C THR A 805 -20.48 -17.62 -24.83
N GLY A 806 -20.70 -18.94 -24.72
CA GLY A 806 -21.59 -19.57 -23.73
C GLY A 806 -21.96 -21.01 -24.13
N TYR A 807 -21.90 -21.28 -25.43
CA TYR A 807 -21.96 -22.56 -26.15
C TYR A 807 -20.82 -22.54 -27.21
N PRO A 808 -20.70 -23.47 -28.20
CA PRO A 808 -19.74 -23.30 -29.29
C PRO A 808 -19.83 -21.88 -29.88
N PRO A 809 -18.72 -21.14 -29.97
CA PRO A 809 -18.75 -19.71 -30.26
C PRO A 809 -19.31 -19.45 -31.67
N VAL A 810 -20.25 -18.51 -31.76
CA VAL A 810 -20.80 -18.03 -33.03
C VAL A 810 -20.40 -16.58 -33.24
N ALA A 811 -19.93 -16.26 -34.44
CA ALA A 811 -19.56 -14.93 -34.85
C ALA A 811 -20.48 -14.45 -35.98
N GLY A 812 -21.07 -13.26 -35.81
CA GLY A 812 -21.81 -12.55 -36.84
C GLY A 812 -21.03 -11.32 -37.29
N ALA A 813 -20.86 -11.14 -38.60
CA ALA A 813 -20.30 -9.92 -39.17
C ALA A 813 -21.41 -8.87 -39.33
N LEU A 814 -21.11 -7.62 -38.99
CA LEU A 814 -22.02 -6.49 -39.13
C LEU A 814 -21.29 -5.25 -39.67
N THR A 815 -21.99 -4.44 -40.43
CA THR A 815 -21.48 -3.15 -40.91
C THR A 815 -22.29 -2.03 -40.27
N VAL A 816 -21.62 -1.16 -39.52
CA VAL A 816 -22.22 0.00 -38.86
C VAL A 816 -22.07 1.23 -39.77
N ALA A 817 -23.18 1.82 -40.21
CA ALA A 817 -23.19 2.95 -41.14
C ALA A 817 -23.38 4.33 -40.45
N GLY A 818 -23.13 4.42 -39.14
CA GLY A 818 -23.28 5.66 -38.35
C GLY A 818 -24.70 5.96 -37.84
N ARG A 819 -25.71 5.25 -38.33
CA ARG A 819 -27.00 5.05 -37.62
C ARG A 819 -26.92 3.69 -36.94
N GLY A 820 -27.40 3.58 -35.70
CA GLY A 820 -27.34 2.33 -34.94
C GLY A 820 -27.92 1.13 -35.71
N VAL A 821 -27.38 -0.06 -35.45
CA VAL A 821 -27.90 -1.34 -35.92
C VAL A 821 -28.77 -1.93 -34.82
N ASP A 822 -30.08 -1.86 -35.03
CA ASP A 822 -31.09 -2.45 -34.15
C ASP A 822 -31.43 -3.88 -34.59
N GLY A 823 -31.38 -4.83 -33.66
CA GLY A 823 -31.92 -6.19 -33.86
C GLY A 823 -30.94 -7.21 -34.43
N HIS A 824 -29.65 -7.14 -34.10
CA HIS A 824 -28.70 -8.17 -34.50
C HIS A 824 -28.71 -9.35 -33.53
N ASP A 825 -29.68 -10.26 -33.66
CA ASP A 825 -29.77 -11.45 -32.79
C ASP A 825 -28.71 -12.49 -33.15
N ILE A 826 -28.20 -13.21 -32.12
CA ILE A 826 -27.23 -14.30 -32.28
C ILE A 826 -27.82 -15.58 -31.72
N GLU A 827 -27.88 -16.63 -32.55
CA GLU A 827 -28.32 -17.96 -32.13
C GLU A 827 -27.10 -18.86 -31.85
N LEU A 828 -27.10 -19.49 -30.67
CA LEU A 828 -26.11 -20.48 -30.25
C LEU A 828 -26.72 -21.89 -30.27
N ALA A 829 -26.01 -22.85 -30.88
CA ALA A 829 -26.44 -24.26 -30.96
C ALA A 829 -25.27 -25.23 -30.78
N HIS A 830 -25.56 -26.45 -30.32
CA HIS A 830 -24.59 -27.55 -30.31
C HIS A 830 -24.59 -28.28 -31.66
N PRO A 831 -23.44 -28.79 -32.14
CA PRO A 831 -23.40 -29.65 -33.32
C PRO A 831 -24.14 -30.97 -33.02
N GLY A 832 -25.40 -31.07 -33.46
CA GLY A 832 -26.25 -32.25 -33.28
C GLY A 832 -27.69 -31.99 -32.82
N GLU A 833 -28.07 -30.74 -32.51
CA GLU A 833 -29.47 -30.31 -32.28
C GLU A 833 -30.17 -29.81 -33.54
#